data_AF-J0QRQ8-F1
#
_entry.id   AF-J0QRQ8-F1
#
_cell.length_a   1.000
_cell.length_b   1.000
_cell.length_c   1.000
_cell.angle_alpha   90.00
_cell.angle_beta   90.00
_cell.angle_gamma   90.00
#
_symmetry.space_group_name_H-M   'P 1'
#
loop_
_entity.id
_entity.type
_entity.pdbx_description
1 polymer ?
#
loop_
_entity_poly.entity_id
_entity_poly.type
_entity_poly.pdbx_seq_one_letter_code
_entity_poly.pdbx_strand_id
1 'polypeptide(L)'
;MSKKTLLSCTAVAAIVLFGTHLNVQATETLTAGRGEVKTPISGTTYQQLHALNGGKIYGTDVTLEKRSAANESSIVSNGSGSIIELTGNKTTIKDTAEILPTLKDIPFIWASNGGKIKITDGSIHKESNKKDEFAEIDLVRVDNNSTLELNNVDITVTASTLRSRDIMRVINVSSDATFNMNGGSIEVCNVATIITVEGDEEGDVGGNNINVKNVHIYGNSDKTHGKSAYGLDVFSARVTLKNTTIEGMSSGINVDGEKSQVIMIGGSIKDSEKAVKAYGGSISLEYVEINAIDDGIWLYGGDHYVQMTGGKVTANTAFSVTAPSSIISATDVFATAKEIGINLDCFFGENVLCNSSANLTNTKLFVEDGIGLNINRSVGSKINLNNSEIHADVLLKGIMLSAVYKKPNMFTLAADHSLLEGRADVSRDAKTVLDLKNGTKWFVKTSTKEKDSDGNPLDIVPRSRSDVSVLNLNNSSIVFQGPVEERYHTLHIGSGKPETTAVYNASGDAKIGFNMAWSDGNASADQKTDRLLIHGDVSGTTTVYVKSDLGDKKGTNTDPSNTGGISLIQVSGKAGEDSFKLENGYTTLGGLPYKYILTAYGPTSTHGKADIEQSLFDEQDKNFWDFRLHKAFLESGSGGSGSGGSGSGGSGSGGSGSGGSGSGGSGSGG
;
A
#
# COMPACT_ATOMS: atom_id res chain seq x y z
N MET A 1 13.30 -9.82 20.36
CA MET A 1 14.38 -9.53 21.33
C MET A 1 14.49 -8.02 21.51
N SER A 2 14.09 -7.48 22.66
CA SER A 2 14.03 -6.03 22.94
C SER A 2 14.55 -5.77 24.35
N LYS A 3 15.88 -5.69 24.52
CA LYS A 3 16.53 -5.32 25.79
C LYS A 3 17.25 -3.97 25.72
N LYS A 4 17.24 -3.27 24.57
CA LYS A 4 17.94 -1.99 24.39
C LYS A 4 17.06 -0.74 24.60
N THR A 5 15.73 -0.85 24.54
CA THR A 5 14.81 0.29 24.60
C THR A 5 14.43 0.73 26.02
N LEU A 6 14.63 -0.11 27.05
CA LEU A 6 14.29 0.25 28.42
C LEU A 6 15.29 1.23 29.09
N LEU A 7 16.43 1.54 28.44
CA LEU A 7 17.50 2.34 29.03
C LEU A 7 17.39 3.85 28.80
N SER A 8 16.57 4.35 27.86
CA SER A 8 16.52 5.80 27.55
C SER A 8 15.97 6.61 28.72
N CYS A 9 14.78 6.23 29.21
CA CYS A 9 14.07 7.03 30.21
C CYS A 9 14.75 7.06 31.60
N THR A 10 15.53 6.02 31.94
CA THR A 10 16.27 5.98 33.22
C THR A 10 17.63 6.66 33.14
N ALA A 11 18.26 6.71 31.96
CA ALA A 11 19.57 7.35 31.78
C ALA A 11 19.46 8.88 31.71
N VAL A 12 18.42 9.44 31.09
CA VAL A 12 18.17 10.89 31.05
C VAL A 12 17.84 11.43 32.45
N ALA A 13 17.02 10.71 33.23
CA ALA A 13 16.75 11.04 34.63
C ALA A 13 18.04 11.06 35.50
N ALA A 14 19.04 10.23 35.19
CA ALA A 14 20.31 10.19 35.93
C ALA A 14 21.30 11.31 35.54
N ILE A 15 21.22 11.85 34.32
CA ILE A 15 22.08 12.98 33.87
C ILE A 15 21.59 14.31 34.45
N VAL A 16 20.28 14.46 34.71
CA VAL A 16 19.69 15.69 35.27
C VAL A 16 19.97 15.84 36.79
N LEU A 17 20.34 14.76 37.50
CA LEU A 17 20.51 14.79 38.97
C LEU A 17 21.87 15.31 39.47
N PHE A 18 22.83 15.67 38.61
CA PHE A 18 24.18 16.10 39.04
C PHE A 18 24.46 17.61 38.86
N GLY A 19 23.44 18.45 38.97
CA GLY A 19 23.60 19.88 39.21
C GLY A 19 23.50 20.17 40.72
N THR A 20 24.61 20.49 41.38
CA THR A 20 24.64 20.91 42.79
C THR A 20 23.62 22.02 43.04
N HIS A 21 22.64 21.76 43.92
CA HIS A 21 21.67 22.75 44.41
C HIS A 21 22.39 23.90 45.14
N LEU A 22 22.72 24.97 44.43
CA LEU A 22 23.01 26.26 45.05
C LEU A 22 21.67 26.92 45.37
N ASN A 23 21.35 27.01 46.66
CA ASN A 23 20.19 27.69 47.24
C ASN A 23 20.32 29.22 47.04
N VAL A 24 20.33 29.69 45.78
CA VAL A 24 20.12 31.11 45.46
C VAL A 24 18.61 31.35 45.49
N GLN A 25 18.15 32.31 46.29
CA GLN A 25 16.74 32.70 46.25
C GLN A 25 16.39 33.15 44.83
N ALA A 26 15.46 32.44 44.19
CA ALA A 26 14.97 32.80 42.87
C ALA A 26 14.38 34.22 42.92
N THR A 27 14.75 35.06 41.96
CA THR A 27 14.07 36.34 41.75
C THR A 27 12.63 36.05 41.36
N GLU A 28 11.65 36.60 42.08
CA GLU A 28 10.24 36.20 41.91
C GLU A 28 9.74 36.45 40.48
N THR A 29 9.81 37.68 39.98
CA THR A 29 9.24 38.01 38.66
C THR A 29 10.04 39.11 37.96
N LEU A 30 10.29 38.94 36.66
CA LEU A 30 10.75 40.01 35.78
C LEU A 30 9.67 40.33 34.74
N THR A 31 8.97 41.44 34.93
CA THR A 31 7.92 41.91 34.00
C THR A 31 8.41 43.11 33.21
N ALA A 32 8.34 43.09 31.88
CA ALA A 32 8.51 44.25 31.01
C ALA A 32 7.13 44.72 30.50
N GLY A 33 6.74 45.93 30.89
CA GLY A 33 5.49 46.56 30.45
C GLY A 33 5.62 47.36 29.15
N ARG A 34 4.61 48.18 28.84
CA ARG A 34 4.53 48.96 27.60
C ARG A 34 5.80 49.80 27.36
N GLY A 35 6.51 49.51 26.28
CA GLY A 35 7.71 50.23 25.86
C GLY A 35 8.97 49.92 26.69
N GLU A 36 8.86 49.07 27.71
CA GLU A 36 10.00 48.67 28.52
C GLU A 36 10.84 47.61 27.79
N VAL A 37 12.16 47.69 27.99
CA VAL A 37 13.10 46.64 27.59
C VAL A 37 13.87 46.22 28.83
N LYS A 38 13.84 44.92 29.15
CA LYS A 38 14.53 44.35 30.31
C LYS A 38 15.47 43.23 29.90
N THR A 39 16.55 43.08 30.65
CA THR A 39 17.56 42.04 30.43
C THR A 39 17.73 41.28 31.75
N PRO A 40 17.32 40.01 31.83
CA PRO A 40 17.60 39.17 32.98
C PRO A 40 19.11 39.06 33.20
N ILE A 41 19.52 38.96 34.46
CA ILE A 41 20.93 38.76 34.82
C ILE A 41 21.30 37.31 34.47
N SER A 42 22.35 37.14 33.66
CA SER A 42 22.83 35.82 33.26
C SER A 42 23.18 34.94 34.46
N GLY A 43 22.83 33.65 34.40
CA GLY A 43 23.03 32.67 35.47
C GLY A 43 22.13 32.87 36.70
N THR A 44 21.23 33.86 36.69
CA THR A 44 20.26 34.06 37.78
C THR A 44 19.01 33.22 37.56
N THR A 45 18.46 32.67 38.64
CA THR A 45 17.19 31.94 38.63
C THR A 45 16.00 32.88 38.79
N TYR A 46 15.01 32.74 37.91
CA TYR A 46 13.73 33.48 37.94
C TYR A 46 12.55 32.50 38.10
N GLN A 47 11.45 32.93 38.73
CA GLN A 47 10.19 32.14 38.70
C GLN A 47 9.31 32.52 37.50
N GLN A 48 9.30 33.80 37.13
CA GLN A 48 8.47 34.34 36.06
C GLN A 48 9.21 35.35 35.16
N LEU A 49 8.97 35.27 33.85
CA LEU A 49 9.36 36.25 32.83
C LEU A 49 8.13 36.69 32.03
N HIS A 50 7.70 37.94 32.15
CA HIS A 50 6.48 38.44 31.50
C HIS A 50 6.75 39.67 30.63
N ALA A 51 6.54 39.55 29.32
CA ALA A 51 6.53 40.67 28.39
C ALA A 51 5.08 41.01 28.04
N LEU A 52 4.60 42.18 28.47
CA LEU A 52 3.19 42.57 28.36
C LEU A 52 3.05 43.89 27.60
N ASN A 53 2.01 44.02 26.79
CA ASN A 53 1.59 45.28 26.17
C ASN A 53 2.70 45.99 25.36
N GLY A 54 3.55 45.24 24.65
CA GLY A 54 4.66 45.77 23.85
C GLY A 54 6.02 45.79 24.57
N GLY A 55 6.11 45.23 25.77
CA GLY A 55 7.36 45.09 26.52
C GLY A 55 8.30 44.03 25.93
N LYS A 56 9.60 44.14 26.21
CA LYS A 56 10.61 43.25 25.63
C LYS A 56 11.57 42.71 26.69
N ILE A 57 11.87 41.42 26.62
CA ILE A 57 12.84 40.76 27.50
C ILE A 57 13.88 40.05 26.62
N TYR A 58 15.17 40.33 26.85
CA TYR A 58 16.29 39.68 26.16
C TYR A 58 17.24 39.07 27.18
N GLY A 59 17.38 37.74 27.21
CA GLY A 59 18.19 37.02 28.18
C GLY A 59 19.20 36.06 27.57
N THR A 60 20.29 35.81 28.29
CA THR A 60 21.31 34.82 27.94
C THR A 60 21.67 33.98 29.16
N ASP A 61 21.71 32.65 28.99
CA ASP A 61 21.97 31.66 30.04
C ASP A 61 21.07 31.89 31.26
N VAL A 62 19.75 31.93 31.03
CA VAL A 62 18.75 32.20 32.06
C VAL A 62 18.18 30.89 32.60
N THR A 63 18.07 30.77 33.92
CA THR A 63 17.43 29.62 34.56
C THR A 63 16.05 30.01 35.07
N LEU A 64 15.04 29.23 34.71
CA LEU A 64 13.72 29.28 35.31
C LEU A 64 13.48 28.00 36.09
N GLU A 65 13.19 28.12 37.38
CA GLU A 65 12.84 27.00 38.24
C GLU A 65 11.62 27.36 39.08
N LYS A 66 10.74 26.35 39.28
CA LYS A 66 9.55 26.40 40.13
C LYS A 66 8.43 27.28 39.57
N ARG A 67 7.26 26.68 39.34
CA ARG A 67 6.01 27.40 39.01
C ARG A 67 5.62 28.33 40.17
N SER A 68 5.24 29.55 39.86
CA SER A 68 4.69 30.50 40.85
C SER A 68 3.46 29.90 41.52
N ALA A 69 3.25 30.22 42.81
CA ALA A 69 2.02 29.86 43.51
C ALA A 69 0.80 30.69 43.05
N ALA A 70 1.05 31.78 42.30
CA ALA A 70 0.01 32.49 41.58
C ALA A 70 -0.41 31.65 40.36
N ASN A 71 -1.72 31.51 40.11
CA ASN A 71 -2.28 30.76 38.99
C ASN A 71 -1.96 31.44 37.64
N GLU A 72 -0.69 31.46 37.25
CA GLU A 72 -0.16 32.17 36.08
C GLU A 72 0.96 31.37 35.43
N SER A 73 1.14 31.55 34.11
CA SER A 73 2.25 30.98 33.36
C SER A 73 3.60 31.59 33.79
N SER A 74 4.66 30.78 33.75
CA SER A 74 6.01 31.23 34.12
C SER A 74 6.65 32.07 33.02
N ILE A 75 6.40 31.78 31.75
CA ILE A 75 6.86 32.61 30.63
C ILE A 75 5.65 33.10 29.86
N VAL A 76 5.47 34.43 29.78
CA VAL A 76 4.34 35.05 29.09
C VAL A 76 4.83 36.13 28.16
N SER A 77 4.51 35.99 26.87
CA SER A 77 4.53 37.13 25.95
C SER A 77 3.11 37.40 25.48
N ASN A 78 2.50 38.48 25.97
CA ASN A 78 1.10 38.81 25.67
C ASN A 78 0.98 40.23 25.09
N GLY A 79 0.35 40.32 23.92
CA GLY A 79 0.05 41.57 23.24
C GLY A 79 1.02 41.90 22.11
N SER A 80 0.51 42.62 21.11
CA SER A 80 1.29 43.02 19.93
C SER A 80 2.55 43.80 20.32
N GLY A 81 3.68 43.38 19.76
CA GLY A 81 4.99 43.95 20.04
C GLY A 81 5.67 43.45 21.32
N SER A 82 5.00 42.61 22.12
CA SER A 82 5.62 41.94 23.26
C SER A 82 6.58 40.85 22.78
N ILE A 83 7.79 40.82 23.34
CA ILE A 83 8.86 39.90 22.91
C ILE A 83 9.60 39.33 24.12
N ILE A 84 9.83 38.01 24.11
CA ILE A 84 10.83 37.36 24.96
C ILE A 84 11.81 36.61 24.06
N GLU A 85 13.10 36.93 24.14
CA GLU A 85 14.16 36.17 23.48
C GLU A 85 15.17 35.66 24.52
N LEU A 86 15.36 34.34 24.55
CA LEU A 86 16.31 33.66 25.43
C LEU A 86 17.36 32.93 24.59
N THR A 87 18.61 33.02 25.00
CA THR A 87 19.76 32.48 24.26
C THR A 87 20.74 31.75 25.18
N GLY A 88 21.59 30.88 24.63
CA GLY A 88 22.71 30.29 25.34
C GLY A 88 22.40 28.89 25.88
N ASN A 89 23.41 28.02 25.80
CA ASN A 89 23.27 26.58 26.07
C ASN A 89 23.03 26.25 27.56
N LYS A 90 23.18 27.22 28.46
CA LYS A 90 22.83 27.06 29.89
C LYS A 90 21.45 27.62 30.21
N THR A 91 20.69 28.09 29.22
CA THR A 91 19.28 28.44 29.43
C THR A 91 18.50 27.18 29.75
N THR A 92 17.91 27.13 30.94
CA THR A 92 17.16 25.96 31.44
C THR A 92 15.81 26.39 31.99
N ILE A 93 14.73 25.84 31.45
CA ILE A 93 13.35 26.14 31.87
C ILE A 93 12.78 24.88 32.50
N LYS A 94 12.51 24.89 33.81
CA LYS A 94 12.09 23.70 34.56
C LYS A 94 10.73 23.88 35.24
N ASP A 95 9.75 23.08 34.84
CA ASP A 95 8.45 22.94 35.50
C ASP A 95 8.47 21.72 36.44
N THR A 96 8.82 21.96 37.71
CA THR A 96 9.01 20.92 38.75
C THR A 96 8.00 21.02 39.90
N ALA A 97 6.98 21.87 39.78
CA ALA A 97 6.01 22.11 40.86
C ALA A 97 4.89 21.05 40.88
N GLU A 98 4.39 20.71 42.08
CA GLU A 98 3.14 19.96 42.22
C GLU A 98 2.00 20.75 41.56
N ILE A 99 1.28 20.12 40.63
CA ILE A 99 0.14 20.76 39.96
C ILE A 99 -0.98 20.82 40.97
N LEU A 100 -1.23 22.00 41.53
CA LEU A 100 -2.41 22.23 42.35
C LEU A 100 -3.67 22.00 41.50
N PRO A 101 -4.71 21.32 42.02
CA PRO A 101 -5.97 21.07 41.30
C PRO A 101 -6.65 22.33 40.73
N THR A 102 -6.27 23.51 41.22
CA THR A 102 -6.76 24.82 40.80
C THR A 102 -6.10 25.37 39.53
N LEU A 103 -5.06 24.71 38.99
CA LEU A 103 -4.27 25.17 37.83
C LEU A 103 -4.76 24.64 36.47
N LYS A 104 -6.05 24.27 36.39
CA LYS A 104 -6.67 23.79 35.16
C LYS A 104 -6.49 24.82 34.03
N ASP A 105 -5.98 24.35 32.88
CA ASP A 105 -5.85 25.08 31.61
C ASP A 105 -4.78 26.21 31.54
N ILE A 106 -3.83 26.29 32.47
CA ILE A 106 -2.74 27.29 32.43
C ILE A 106 -1.43 26.69 31.90
N PRO A 107 -0.96 27.11 30.71
CA PRO A 107 0.31 26.64 30.15
C PRO A 107 1.51 27.16 30.93
N PHE A 108 2.65 26.48 30.86
CA PHE A 108 3.88 26.97 31.50
C PHE A 108 4.54 28.11 30.71
N ILE A 109 4.54 27.96 29.38
CA ILE A 109 5.01 28.95 28.41
C ILE A 109 3.83 29.36 27.54
N TRP A 110 3.55 30.66 27.47
CA TRP A 110 2.40 31.18 26.74
C TRP A 110 2.76 32.39 25.87
N ALA A 111 2.52 32.26 24.56
CA ALA A 111 2.52 33.39 23.64
C ALA A 111 1.07 33.62 23.16
N SER A 112 0.53 34.81 23.42
CA SER A 112 -0.85 35.18 23.08
C SER A 112 -0.98 36.61 22.55
N ASN A 113 -2.06 36.87 21.82
CA ASN A 113 -2.46 38.17 21.29
C ASN A 113 -1.35 38.91 20.51
N GLY A 114 -0.63 38.20 19.64
CA GLY A 114 0.48 38.75 18.84
C GLY A 114 1.82 38.83 19.56
N GLY A 115 1.94 38.19 20.73
CA GLY A 115 3.20 38.06 21.46
C GLY A 115 4.20 37.13 20.78
N LYS A 116 5.49 37.31 21.06
CA LYS A 116 6.57 36.52 20.45
C LYS A 116 7.51 35.95 21.51
N ILE A 117 7.77 34.66 21.43
CA ILE A 117 8.78 33.98 22.25
C ILE A 117 9.79 33.31 21.31
N LYS A 118 11.08 33.53 21.58
CA LYS A 118 12.18 32.87 20.89
C LYS A 118 13.16 32.28 21.89
N ILE A 119 13.52 31.02 21.71
CA ILE A 119 14.54 30.35 22.51
C ILE A 119 15.56 29.75 21.55
N THR A 120 16.84 30.06 21.77
CA THR A 120 17.95 29.56 20.97
C THR A 120 18.99 28.93 21.89
N ASP A 121 19.22 27.63 21.69
CA ASP A 121 19.96 26.77 22.60
C ASP A 121 19.29 26.61 23.98
N GLY A 122 19.65 25.53 24.69
CA GLY A 122 19.16 25.25 26.04
C GLY A 122 18.11 24.14 26.09
N SER A 123 17.43 24.03 27.23
CA SER A 123 16.52 22.91 27.50
C SER A 123 15.25 23.33 28.25
N ILE A 124 14.13 22.69 27.92
CA ILE A 124 12.86 22.79 28.62
C ILE A 124 12.56 21.43 29.26
N HIS A 125 12.38 21.39 30.57
CA HIS A 125 12.12 20.16 31.32
C HIS A 125 10.82 20.27 32.10
N LYS A 126 9.99 19.23 32.02
CA LYS A 126 8.77 19.09 32.82
C LYS A 126 8.77 17.75 33.54
N GLU A 127 8.66 17.80 34.86
CA GLU A 127 8.39 16.62 35.69
C GLU A 127 6.95 16.69 36.22
N SER A 128 6.20 15.61 36.02
CA SER A 128 4.85 15.46 36.59
C SER A 128 4.87 14.31 37.59
N ASN A 129 4.67 14.64 38.87
CA ASN A 129 4.78 13.74 40.01
C ASN A 129 3.39 13.55 40.66
N LYS A 130 2.73 12.40 40.44
CA LYS A 130 1.51 11.85 41.11
C LYS A 130 0.14 11.96 40.38
N LYS A 131 -0.83 11.22 40.98
CA LYS A 131 -2.24 10.93 40.64
C LYS A 131 -3.13 12.19 40.48
N ASP A 132 -2.70 13.18 39.72
CA ASP A 132 -3.56 14.32 39.47
C ASP A 132 -4.71 13.88 38.55
N GLU A 133 -5.86 14.50 38.75
CA GLU A 133 -7.03 14.32 37.90
C GLU A 133 -6.86 15.32 36.78
N PHE A 134 -6.09 14.94 35.75
CA PHE A 134 -5.69 15.88 34.72
C PHE A 134 -6.89 16.24 33.84
N ALA A 135 -7.32 17.49 33.96
CA ALA A 135 -7.82 18.23 32.81
C ALA A 135 -6.64 18.55 31.87
N GLU A 136 -6.90 18.79 30.60
CA GLU A 136 -5.88 19.03 29.57
C GLU A 136 -4.84 20.09 30.00
N ILE A 137 -3.55 19.72 30.10
CA ILE A 137 -2.47 20.66 30.44
C ILE A 137 -1.50 20.76 29.28
N ASP A 138 -1.32 21.98 28.78
CA ASP A 138 -0.31 22.34 27.80
C ASP A 138 1.01 22.70 28.51
N LEU A 139 2.16 22.16 28.11
CA LEU A 139 3.44 22.73 28.57
C LEU A 139 3.68 24.09 27.89
N VAL A 140 3.42 24.15 26.58
CA VAL A 140 3.55 25.34 25.76
C VAL A 140 2.25 25.58 25.01
N ARG A 141 1.73 26.82 25.07
CA ARG A 141 0.58 27.28 24.26
C ARG A 141 0.97 28.48 23.42
N VAL A 142 0.58 28.45 22.14
CA VAL A 142 0.76 29.55 21.19
C VAL A 142 -0.58 29.79 20.52
N ASP A 143 -1.19 30.94 20.76
CA ASP A 143 -2.51 31.26 20.24
C ASP A 143 -2.62 32.71 19.76
N ASN A 144 -3.73 33.05 19.12
CA ASN A 144 -4.14 34.40 18.78
C ASN A 144 -3.05 35.21 18.04
N ASN A 145 -2.67 34.76 16.85
CA ASN A 145 -1.67 35.39 15.98
C ASN A 145 -0.26 35.53 16.60
N SER A 146 0.08 34.69 17.58
CA SER A 146 1.36 34.73 18.27
C SER A 146 2.43 33.89 17.61
N THR A 147 3.68 34.03 18.04
CA THR A 147 4.82 33.30 17.48
C THR A 147 5.66 32.65 18.56
N LEU A 148 6.01 31.37 18.34
CA LEU A 148 7.05 30.68 19.07
C LEU A 148 8.13 30.17 18.11
N GLU A 149 9.38 30.51 18.40
CA GLU A 149 10.57 30.01 17.71
C GLU A 149 11.49 29.25 18.67
N LEU A 150 11.73 27.97 18.41
CA LEU A 150 12.68 27.14 19.14
C LEU A 150 13.82 26.70 18.22
N ASN A 151 15.04 27.09 18.52
CA ASN A 151 16.23 26.74 17.72
C ASN A 151 17.21 25.96 18.58
N ASN A 152 17.49 24.70 18.21
CA ASN A 152 18.40 23.83 18.96
C ASN A 152 18.01 23.69 20.45
N VAL A 153 16.72 23.46 20.71
CA VAL A 153 16.17 23.33 22.07
C VAL A 153 15.74 21.89 22.31
N ASP A 154 16.19 21.32 23.42
CA ASP A 154 15.73 20.00 23.88
C ASP A 154 14.57 20.15 24.86
N ILE A 155 13.48 19.44 24.60
CA ILE A 155 12.29 19.38 25.46
C ILE A 155 12.18 17.97 26.03
N THR A 156 12.15 17.86 27.35
CA THR A 156 11.96 16.58 28.04
C THR A 156 10.74 16.67 28.94
N VAL A 157 9.82 15.72 28.79
CA VAL A 157 8.63 15.61 29.64
C VAL A 157 8.59 14.21 30.24
N THR A 158 8.66 14.14 31.58
CA THR A 158 8.58 12.89 32.32
C THR A 158 7.37 12.92 33.24
N ALA A 159 6.40 12.02 33.05
CA ALA A 159 5.25 11.84 33.94
C ALA A 159 5.34 10.49 34.67
N SER A 160 5.12 10.45 35.98
CA SER A 160 5.26 9.21 36.77
C SER A 160 4.15 8.18 36.52
N THR A 161 2.93 8.64 36.22
CA THR A 161 1.73 7.82 35.90
C THR A 161 0.65 8.73 35.32
N LEU A 162 0.14 8.45 34.12
CA LEU A 162 -1.08 9.08 33.58
C LEU A 162 -2.23 8.07 33.59
N ARG A 163 -3.44 8.49 33.97
CA ARG A 163 -4.65 7.68 33.80
C ARG A 163 -5.03 7.72 32.31
N SER A 164 -5.75 6.70 31.83
CA SER A 164 -6.16 6.56 30.41
C SER A 164 -7.09 7.66 29.87
N ARG A 165 -7.39 8.71 30.65
CA ARG A 165 -8.24 9.85 30.26
C ARG A 165 -7.47 11.19 30.29
N ASP A 166 -6.21 11.17 30.68
CA ASP A 166 -5.39 12.36 30.84
C ASP A 166 -4.72 12.68 29.49
N ILE A 167 -5.03 13.82 28.88
CA ILE A 167 -4.36 14.29 27.67
C ILE A 167 -3.40 15.41 28.09
N MET A 168 -2.11 15.08 28.18
CA MET A 168 -1.07 16.12 28.18
C MET A 168 -0.73 16.47 26.73
N ARG A 169 -0.76 17.76 26.39
CA ARG A 169 -0.21 18.27 25.13
C ARG A 169 1.12 18.95 25.45
N VAL A 170 2.21 18.61 24.76
CA VAL A 170 3.48 19.30 25.01
C VAL A 170 3.45 20.70 24.40
N ILE A 171 3.04 20.78 23.14
CA ILE A 171 2.92 22.04 22.41
C ILE A 171 1.52 22.09 21.80
N ASN A 172 0.76 23.13 22.14
CA ASN A 172 -0.54 23.43 21.57
C ASN A 172 -0.47 24.74 20.77
N VAL A 173 -0.89 24.69 19.50
CA VAL A 173 -0.86 25.82 18.55
C VAL A 173 -2.26 26.04 17.97
N SER A 174 -2.81 27.24 18.10
CA SER A 174 -4.16 27.56 17.61
C SER A 174 -4.35 29.02 17.18
N SER A 175 -5.50 29.34 16.58
CA SER A 175 -5.94 30.72 16.26
C SER A 175 -4.89 31.57 15.53
N ASP A 176 -4.52 31.13 14.32
CA ASP A 176 -3.54 31.78 13.42
C ASP A 176 -2.12 31.90 13.99
N ALA A 177 -1.74 31.05 14.93
CA ALA A 177 -0.42 31.06 15.53
C ALA A 177 0.68 30.50 14.60
N THR A 178 1.90 30.97 14.81
CA THR A 178 3.11 30.46 14.13
C THR A 178 3.98 29.70 15.12
N PHE A 179 4.33 28.46 14.79
CA PHE A 179 5.29 27.66 15.55
C PHE A 179 6.41 27.18 14.63
N ASN A 180 7.65 27.55 14.96
CA ASN A 180 8.84 27.11 14.25
C ASN A 180 9.78 26.39 15.22
N MET A 181 10.18 25.17 14.87
CA MET A 181 11.25 24.46 15.57
C MET A 181 12.32 23.99 14.59
N ASN A 182 13.58 24.34 14.85
CA ASN A 182 14.71 23.98 14.00
C ASN A 182 15.86 23.39 14.83
N GLY A 183 16.10 22.09 14.68
CA GLY A 183 17.03 21.36 15.54
C GLY A 183 16.48 21.06 16.94
N GLY A 184 17.24 20.31 17.73
CA GLY A 184 16.84 19.85 19.06
C GLY A 184 15.95 18.60 19.02
N SER A 185 15.36 18.28 20.17
CA SER A 185 14.55 17.09 20.37
C SER A 185 13.34 17.34 21.26
N ILE A 186 12.31 16.49 21.15
CA ILE A 186 11.20 16.43 22.10
C ILE A 186 11.06 14.99 22.56
N GLU A 187 11.42 14.71 23.81
CA GLU A 187 11.34 13.37 24.41
C GLU A 187 10.23 13.35 25.46
N VAL A 188 9.25 12.46 25.28
CA VAL A 188 8.12 12.32 26.21
C VAL A 188 7.99 10.90 26.74
N CYS A 189 8.02 10.78 28.06
CA CYS A 189 7.82 9.53 28.77
C CYS A 189 6.43 9.49 29.39
N ASN A 190 5.68 8.42 29.10
CA ASN A 190 4.32 8.18 29.57
C ASN A 190 3.30 9.17 28.98
N VAL A 191 2.50 8.65 28.04
CA VAL A 191 1.34 9.19 27.27
C VAL A 191 1.24 10.72 27.12
N ALA A 192 1.47 11.24 25.92
CA ALA A 192 1.06 12.61 25.55
C ALA A 192 0.78 12.69 24.05
N THR A 193 0.06 13.74 23.66
CA THR A 193 0.19 14.28 22.30
C THR A 193 1.33 15.28 22.32
N ILE A 194 2.33 15.13 21.44
CA ILE A 194 3.50 16.02 21.49
C ILE A 194 3.17 17.38 20.89
N ILE A 195 2.77 17.40 19.62
CA ILE A 195 2.39 18.64 18.95
C ILE A 195 0.91 18.53 18.56
N THR A 196 0.09 19.42 19.09
CA THR A 196 -1.29 19.61 18.67
C THR A 196 -1.41 20.92 17.92
N VAL A 197 -2.10 20.87 16.79
CA VAL A 197 -2.42 22.05 15.98
C VAL A 197 -3.92 22.10 15.72
N GLU A 198 -4.56 23.15 16.21
CA GLU A 198 -6.01 23.37 16.12
C GLU A 198 -6.30 24.60 15.26
N GLY A 199 -6.94 24.38 14.11
CA GLY A 199 -7.47 25.42 13.22
C GLY A 199 -8.77 26.03 13.74
N ASP A 200 -9.40 26.87 12.93
CA ASP A 200 -10.61 27.59 13.32
C ASP A 200 -11.84 26.66 13.38
N GLU A 201 -12.70 26.88 14.38
CA GLU A 201 -13.91 26.08 14.63
C GLU A 201 -14.92 26.09 13.46
N GLU A 202 -14.86 27.09 12.57
CA GLU A 202 -15.71 27.19 11.37
C GLU A 202 -15.25 26.27 10.22
N GLY A 203 -14.20 25.47 10.44
CA GLY A 203 -13.76 24.44 9.52
C GLY A 203 -13.01 24.97 8.31
N ASP A 204 -12.54 26.22 8.30
CA ASP A 204 -11.53 26.70 7.36
C ASP A 204 -10.12 26.29 7.80
N VAL A 205 -9.18 26.21 6.83
CA VAL A 205 -7.77 25.97 7.19
C VAL A 205 -7.29 27.21 7.91
N GLY A 206 -7.22 27.16 9.23
CA GLY A 206 -6.74 28.29 10.03
C GLY A 206 -5.38 28.76 9.50
N GLY A 207 -5.08 30.04 9.65
CA GLY A 207 -3.81 30.68 9.26
C GLY A 207 -2.59 30.20 10.04
N ASN A 208 -2.74 29.14 10.83
CA ASN A 208 -1.68 28.45 11.55
C ASN A 208 -0.54 28.05 10.59
N ASN A 209 0.69 28.42 10.96
CA ASN A 209 1.89 28.11 10.19
C ASN A 209 2.90 27.36 11.04
N ILE A 210 2.95 26.04 10.88
CA ILE A 210 3.81 25.16 11.68
C ILE A 210 4.93 24.59 10.82
N ASN A 211 6.18 24.89 11.20
CA ASN A 211 7.37 24.40 10.52
C ASN A 211 8.31 23.72 11.53
N VAL A 212 8.44 22.40 11.42
CA VAL A 212 9.35 21.61 12.27
C VAL A 212 10.43 21.00 11.38
N LYS A 213 11.70 21.34 11.65
CA LYS A 213 12.83 20.95 10.81
C LYS A 213 13.99 20.36 11.62
N ASN A 214 14.54 19.24 11.17
CA ASN A 214 15.70 18.59 11.82
C ASN A 214 15.44 18.25 13.30
N VAL A 215 14.20 17.88 13.65
CA VAL A 215 13.81 17.58 15.03
C VAL A 215 13.62 16.08 15.20
N HIS A 216 14.06 15.55 16.34
CA HIS A 216 13.69 14.20 16.77
C HIS A 216 12.57 14.28 17.81
N ILE A 217 11.41 13.74 17.47
CA ILE A 217 10.22 13.64 18.31
C ILE A 217 10.11 12.18 18.75
N TYR A 218 10.30 11.93 20.04
CA TYR A 218 10.29 10.60 20.62
C TYR A 218 9.26 10.49 21.75
N GLY A 219 8.47 9.42 21.70
CA GLY A 219 7.54 9.04 22.75
C GLY A 219 7.83 7.63 23.22
N ASN A 220 7.68 7.39 24.51
CA ASN A 220 7.62 6.04 25.06
C ASN A 220 6.21 5.83 25.63
N SER A 221 5.27 5.43 24.78
CA SER A 221 3.95 5.00 25.24
C SER A 221 4.03 3.57 25.76
N ASP A 222 3.89 3.39 27.08
CA ASP A 222 3.67 2.05 27.64
C ASP A 222 2.43 1.46 26.97
N LYS A 223 2.60 0.30 26.31
CA LYS A 223 1.59 -0.37 25.45
C LYS A 223 0.29 -0.77 26.17
N THR A 224 0.17 -0.44 27.46
CA THR A 224 -0.97 -0.70 28.33
C THR A 224 -1.97 0.47 28.34
N HIS A 225 -1.65 1.64 27.76
CA HIS A 225 -2.47 2.85 27.86
C HIS A 225 -2.90 3.41 26.47
N GLY A 226 -3.80 2.66 25.83
CA GLY A 226 -4.87 3.14 24.93
C GLY A 226 -4.55 4.14 23.80
N LYS A 227 -4.57 3.66 22.55
CA LYS A 227 -5.14 4.24 21.30
C LYS A 227 -4.98 5.73 20.90
N SER A 228 -4.42 6.63 21.71
CA SER A 228 -4.49 8.10 21.50
C SER A 228 -3.19 8.88 21.76
N ALA A 229 -2.02 8.23 21.74
CA ALA A 229 -0.74 8.94 21.82
C ALA A 229 -0.24 9.33 20.41
N TYR A 230 -0.10 10.62 20.15
CA TYR A 230 0.25 11.17 18.84
C TYR A 230 1.56 11.96 18.86
N GLY A 231 2.42 11.73 17.88
CA GLY A 231 3.60 12.59 17.68
C GLY A 231 3.19 13.97 17.16
N LEU A 232 2.33 13.98 16.14
CA LEU A 232 1.69 15.17 15.60
C LEU A 232 0.19 14.91 15.47
N ASP A 233 -0.63 15.84 15.96
CA ASP A 233 -2.08 15.81 15.88
C ASP A 233 -2.59 17.11 15.24
N VAL A 234 -3.28 17.01 14.11
CA VAL A 234 -3.64 18.16 13.26
C VAL A 234 -5.13 18.21 13.03
N PHE A 235 -5.78 19.31 13.44
CA PHE A 235 -7.20 19.58 13.24
C PHE A 235 -7.37 20.86 12.42
N SER A 236 -7.99 20.78 11.24
CA SER A 236 -8.25 21.90 10.33
C SER A 236 -7.07 22.86 10.11
N ALA A 237 -5.83 22.35 10.04
CA ALA A 237 -4.62 23.18 10.02
C ALA A 237 -3.58 22.71 9.00
N ARG A 238 -2.57 23.58 8.76
CA ARG A 238 -1.43 23.32 7.87
C ARG A 238 -0.15 23.09 8.67
N VAL A 239 0.49 21.94 8.44
CA VAL A 239 1.76 21.58 9.09
C VAL A 239 2.79 21.13 8.07
N THR A 240 4.00 21.66 8.18
CA THR A 240 5.17 21.23 7.40
C THR A 240 6.26 20.65 8.30
N LEU A 241 6.65 19.41 8.04
CA LEU A 241 7.77 18.71 8.66
C LEU A 241 8.90 18.55 7.64
N LYS A 242 10.16 18.82 8.01
CA LYS A 242 11.32 18.66 7.13
C LYS A 242 12.46 17.95 7.84
N ASN A 243 12.87 16.78 7.33
CA ASN A 243 13.93 15.98 7.94
C ASN A 243 13.67 15.74 9.45
N THR A 244 12.42 15.43 9.79
CA THR A 244 11.97 15.21 11.17
C THR A 244 11.81 13.70 11.39
N THR A 245 12.24 13.21 12.55
CA THR A 245 11.99 11.83 12.96
C THR A 245 10.91 11.81 14.03
N ILE A 246 9.85 11.02 13.83
CA ILE A 246 8.82 10.72 14.83
C ILE A 246 8.93 9.26 15.22
N GLU A 247 9.03 8.94 16.50
CA GLU A 247 9.31 7.60 16.98
C GLU A 247 8.53 7.23 18.25
N GLY A 248 8.04 5.99 18.31
CA GLY A 248 7.52 5.37 19.55
C GLY A 248 6.11 5.78 19.99
N MET A 249 5.27 6.25 19.05
CA MET A 249 3.89 6.70 19.29
C MET A 249 2.85 5.62 18.98
N SER A 250 1.60 5.77 19.44
CA SER A 250 0.52 4.96 18.87
C SER A 250 0.24 5.37 17.43
N SER A 251 0.12 6.68 17.16
CA SER A 251 0.19 7.20 15.79
C SER A 251 1.28 8.26 15.62
N GLY A 252 2.10 8.14 14.59
CA GLY A 252 3.14 9.12 14.31
C GLY A 252 2.52 10.47 13.96
N ILE A 253 1.68 10.47 12.93
CA ILE A 253 0.89 11.62 12.49
C ILE A 253 -0.60 11.23 12.53
N ASN A 254 -1.40 11.98 13.27
CA ASN A 254 -2.85 11.97 13.24
C ASN A 254 -3.34 13.24 12.51
N VAL A 255 -4.19 13.06 11.50
CA VAL A 255 -4.80 14.15 10.75
C VAL A 255 -6.31 14.02 10.87
N ASP A 256 -6.97 15.06 11.35
CA ASP A 256 -8.41 15.11 11.52
C ASP A 256 -8.94 16.42 10.89
N GLY A 257 -10.17 16.40 10.41
CA GLY A 257 -10.81 17.50 9.69
C GLY A 257 -10.52 17.49 8.18
N GLU A 258 -11.57 17.69 7.38
CA GLU A 258 -11.54 17.59 5.91
C GLU A 258 -10.55 18.54 5.24
N LYS A 259 -10.23 19.68 5.87
CA LYS A 259 -9.33 20.69 5.30
C LYS A 259 -7.90 20.64 5.85
N SER A 260 -7.59 19.72 6.76
CA SER A 260 -6.21 19.58 7.27
C SER A 260 -5.22 19.27 6.16
N GLN A 261 -4.00 19.80 6.28
CA GLN A 261 -2.93 19.59 5.32
C GLN A 261 -1.61 19.32 6.06
N VAL A 262 -1.03 18.15 5.81
CA VAL A 262 0.29 17.79 6.34
C VAL A 262 1.25 17.53 5.19
N ILE A 263 2.40 18.20 5.23
CA ILE A 263 3.49 18.00 4.29
C ILE A 263 4.71 17.53 5.08
N MET A 264 5.24 16.36 4.76
CA MET A 264 6.48 15.84 5.33
C MET A 264 7.50 15.59 4.23
N ILE A 265 8.66 16.25 4.32
CA ILE A 265 9.74 16.16 3.33
C ILE A 265 10.99 15.59 4.01
N GLY A 266 11.38 14.39 3.62
CA GLY A 266 12.44 13.61 4.26
C GLY A 266 12.08 13.20 5.69
N GLY A 267 13.07 12.65 6.41
CA GLY A 267 12.88 12.17 7.77
C GLY A 267 12.18 10.81 7.84
N SER A 268 11.64 10.47 9.00
CA SER A 268 11.09 9.13 9.22
C SER A 268 10.01 9.05 10.29
N ILE A 269 9.10 8.09 10.15
CA ILE A 269 8.12 7.73 11.18
C ILE A 269 8.36 6.27 11.57
N LYS A 270 8.72 6.02 12.84
CA LYS A 270 9.25 4.73 13.30
C LYS A 270 8.53 4.24 14.56
N ASP A 271 8.51 2.91 14.72
CA ASP A 271 8.01 2.21 15.91
C ASP A 271 6.62 2.68 16.37
N SER A 272 5.82 3.13 15.41
CA SER A 272 4.44 3.56 15.65
C SER A 272 3.49 2.40 15.32
N GLU A 273 2.39 2.25 16.05
CA GLU A 273 1.35 1.29 15.63
C GLU A 273 0.85 1.67 14.24
N LYS A 274 0.52 2.96 14.06
CA LYS A 274 0.15 3.54 12.78
C LYS A 274 1.09 4.68 12.45
N ALA A 275 1.84 4.64 11.36
CA ALA A 275 2.73 5.75 11.06
C ALA A 275 1.94 7.01 10.68
N VAL A 276 0.98 6.88 9.78
CA VAL A 276 0.04 7.95 9.41
C VAL A 276 -1.39 7.46 9.58
N LYS A 277 -2.18 8.21 10.32
CA LYS A 277 -3.60 7.98 10.58
C LYS A 277 -4.38 9.23 10.18
N ALA A 278 -5.41 9.09 9.36
CA ALA A 278 -6.16 10.25 8.84
C ALA A 278 -7.68 10.04 8.89
N TYR A 279 -8.41 11.09 9.27
CA TYR A 279 -9.87 11.29 9.23
C TYR A 279 -10.18 12.63 8.50
N GLY A 280 -10.32 12.61 7.17
CA GLY A 280 -10.25 13.80 6.32
C GLY A 280 -8.83 14.28 5.96
N GLY A 281 -8.76 15.39 5.22
CA GLY A 281 -7.54 16.14 4.91
C GLY A 281 -6.69 15.61 3.75
N SER A 282 -5.61 16.34 3.49
CA SER A 282 -4.59 16.01 2.49
C SER A 282 -3.23 15.79 3.14
N ILE A 283 -2.51 14.77 2.69
CA ILE A 283 -1.20 14.40 3.23
C ILE A 283 -0.23 14.23 2.07
N SER A 284 0.88 14.96 2.09
CA SER A 284 1.99 14.81 1.15
C SER A 284 3.22 14.30 1.89
N LEU A 285 3.75 13.16 1.46
CA LEU A 285 4.95 12.52 2.00
C LEU A 285 6.01 12.42 0.89
N GLU A 286 7.10 13.18 1.01
CA GLU A 286 8.17 13.21 0.02
C GLU A 286 9.44 12.63 0.62
N TYR A 287 9.94 11.51 0.08
CA TYR A 287 11.16 10.83 0.53
C TYR A 287 11.16 10.45 2.03
N VAL A 288 9.99 10.09 2.56
CA VAL A 288 9.82 9.69 3.97
C VAL A 288 10.07 8.20 4.15
N GLU A 289 10.79 7.83 5.21
CA GLU A 289 10.93 6.43 5.64
C GLU A 289 9.88 6.10 6.71
N ILE A 290 8.95 5.20 6.40
CA ILE A 290 7.94 4.68 7.32
C ILE A 290 8.32 3.26 7.75
N ASN A 291 8.41 3.05 9.06
CA ASN A 291 8.52 1.74 9.69
C ASN A 291 7.48 1.62 10.81
N ALA A 292 6.29 1.14 10.47
CA ALA A 292 5.17 0.97 11.38
C ALA A 292 5.05 -0.49 11.86
N ILE A 293 4.44 -0.67 13.02
CA ILE A 293 4.16 -1.99 13.60
C ILE A 293 2.95 -2.61 12.92
N ASP A 294 1.88 -1.83 12.69
CA ASP A 294 0.61 -2.30 12.16
C ASP A 294 0.35 -1.69 10.78
N ASP A 295 -0.15 -0.44 10.72
CA ASP A 295 -0.45 0.25 9.46
C ASP A 295 0.62 1.29 9.11
N GLY A 296 1.13 1.24 7.87
CA GLY A 296 1.95 2.32 7.33
C GLY A 296 1.13 3.61 7.17
N ILE A 297 0.09 3.54 6.34
CA ILE A 297 -0.86 4.63 6.14
C ILE A 297 -2.27 4.08 6.32
N TRP A 298 -3.01 4.61 7.30
CA TRP A 298 -4.40 4.25 7.56
C TRP A 298 -5.33 5.44 7.36
N LEU A 299 -6.24 5.29 6.41
CA LEU A 299 -7.29 6.25 6.08
C LEU A 299 -8.62 5.71 6.60
N TYR A 300 -9.28 6.46 7.49
CA TYR A 300 -10.55 6.08 8.09
C TYR A 300 -11.49 7.28 8.15
N GLY A 301 -12.70 7.14 7.58
CA GLY A 301 -13.72 8.20 7.53
C GLY A 301 -13.41 9.45 6.69
N GLY A 302 -14.45 10.12 6.20
CA GLY A 302 -14.31 11.29 5.31
C GLY A 302 -13.74 10.95 3.93
N ASP A 303 -13.51 11.98 3.11
CA ASP A 303 -12.80 11.88 1.83
C ASP A 303 -11.34 12.29 2.05
N HIS A 304 -10.39 11.53 1.49
CA HIS A 304 -8.95 11.80 1.64
C HIS A 304 -8.18 11.85 0.33
N TYR A 305 -7.10 12.61 0.34
CA TYR A 305 -6.05 12.53 -0.66
C TYR A 305 -4.68 12.39 0.01
N VAL A 306 -4.08 11.22 -0.13
CA VAL A 306 -2.69 10.98 0.29
C VAL A 306 -1.81 10.80 -0.93
N GLN A 307 -0.73 11.57 -0.97
CA GLN A 307 0.31 11.47 -1.97
C GLN A 307 1.64 11.11 -1.30
N MET A 308 2.29 10.05 -1.79
CA MET A 308 3.64 9.68 -1.40
C MET A 308 4.54 9.65 -2.64
N THR A 309 5.65 10.38 -2.61
CA THR A 309 6.64 10.43 -3.69
C THR A 309 8.01 10.04 -3.13
N GLY A 310 8.61 8.98 -3.67
CA GLY A 310 9.83 8.41 -3.12
C GLY A 310 9.64 7.80 -1.74
N GLY A 311 10.74 7.37 -1.12
CA GLY A 311 10.73 6.84 0.25
C GLY A 311 10.37 5.36 0.34
N LYS A 312 10.14 4.91 1.58
CA LYS A 312 9.94 3.49 1.90
C LYS A 312 8.81 3.32 2.91
N VAL A 313 8.01 2.27 2.74
CA VAL A 313 7.03 1.83 3.74
C VAL A 313 7.36 0.41 4.18
N THR A 314 7.42 0.17 5.49
CA THR A 314 7.51 -1.16 6.10
C THR A 314 6.48 -1.26 7.21
N ALA A 315 5.54 -2.20 7.10
CA ALA A 315 4.41 -2.34 8.04
C ALA A 315 3.81 -3.76 7.99
N ASN A 316 2.85 -4.09 8.85
CA ASN A 316 2.03 -5.29 8.65
C ASN A 316 1.08 -5.07 7.47
N THR A 317 0.41 -3.92 7.44
CA THR A 317 -0.36 -3.42 6.30
C THR A 317 0.28 -2.15 5.76
N ALA A 318 0.73 -2.15 4.50
CA ALA A 318 1.41 -0.96 3.95
C ALA A 318 0.43 0.22 3.76
N PHE A 319 -0.71 -0.04 3.12
CA PHE A 319 -1.73 0.96 2.85
C PHE A 319 -3.12 0.41 3.20
N SER A 320 -3.84 1.09 4.09
CA SER A 320 -5.16 0.67 4.56
C SER A 320 -6.17 1.79 4.38
N VAL A 321 -7.21 1.55 3.59
CA VAL A 321 -8.29 2.49 3.30
C VAL A 321 -9.60 1.90 3.75
N THR A 322 -10.13 2.46 4.83
CA THR A 322 -11.42 2.07 5.41
C THR A 322 -12.49 3.16 5.24
N ALA A 323 -12.13 4.25 4.57
CA ALA A 323 -12.94 5.41 4.24
C ALA A 323 -13.58 5.31 2.83
N PRO A 324 -14.71 5.99 2.57
CA PRO A 324 -15.26 6.15 1.22
C PRO A 324 -14.44 7.14 0.38
N SER A 325 -14.61 7.11 -0.95
CA SER A 325 -14.07 8.08 -1.93
C SER A 325 -12.59 8.49 -1.77
N SER A 326 -11.78 7.67 -1.12
CA SER A 326 -10.44 8.06 -0.68
C SER A 326 -9.37 7.62 -1.66
N ILE A 327 -8.33 8.43 -1.81
CA ILE A 327 -7.30 8.22 -2.82
C ILE A 327 -5.93 8.12 -2.16
N ILE A 328 -5.24 7.01 -2.44
CA ILE A 328 -3.79 6.87 -2.19
C ILE A 328 -3.08 6.97 -3.54
N SER A 329 -2.11 7.86 -3.66
CA SER A 329 -1.23 7.96 -4.83
C SER A 329 0.22 7.77 -4.39
N ALA A 330 0.89 6.72 -4.88
CA ALA A 330 2.29 6.43 -4.59
C ALA A 330 3.11 6.47 -5.89
N THR A 331 4.18 7.24 -5.89
CA THR A 331 5.12 7.36 -7.03
C THR A 331 6.53 7.11 -6.54
N ASP A 332 7.29 6.24 -7.22
CA ASP A 332 8.68 5.90 -6.87
C ASP A 332 8.84 5.33 -5.44
N VAL A 333 7.81 4.64 -4.93
CA VAL A 333 7.78 4.11 -3.55
C VAL A 333 8.22 2.64 -3.51
N PHE A 334 8.99 2.28 -2.49
CA PHE A 334 9.25 0.88 -2.14
C PHE A 334 8.48 0.51 -0.87
N ALA A 335 7.49 -0.37 -0.99
CA ALA A 335 6.66 -0.81 0.11
C ALA A 335 6.90 -2.31 0.41
N THR A 336 7.04 -2.63 1.69
CA THR A 336 7.11 -3.99 2.21
C THR A 336 6.03 -4.19 3.27
N ALA A 337 5.16 -5.17 3.04
CA ALA A 337 4.12 -5.54 3.99
C ALA A 337 4.32 -6.98 4.48
N LYS A 338 4.04 -7.24 5.76
CA LYS A 338 4.06 -8.62 6.27
C LYS A 338 2.79 -9.37 5.94
N GLU A 339 1.64 -8.70 6.05
CA GLU A 339 0.32 -9.33 5.95
C GLU A 339 -0.46 -8.82 4.75
N ILE A 340 -0.61 -7.50 4.59
CA ILE A 340 -1.45 -6.93 3.52
C ILE A 340 -0.73 -5.77 2.82
N GLY A 341 -0.65 -5.83 1.50
CA GLY A 341 -0.10 -4.73 0.72
C GLY A 341 -1.04 -3.52 0.72
N ILE A 342 -2.20 -3.68 0.08
CA ILE A 342 -3.28 -2.68 0.04
C ILE A 342 -4.56 -3.31 0.59
N ASN A 343 -5.11 -2.72 1.64
CA ASN A 343 -6.40 -3.07 2.20
C ASN A 343 -7.43 -2.01 1.81
N LEU A 344 -8.46 -2.37 1.05
CA LEU A 344 -9.62 -1.52 0.79
C LEU A 344 -10.82 -2.16 1.50
N ASP A 345 -11.22 -1.62 2.64
CA ASP A 345 -12.28 -2.19 3.46
C ASP A 345 -13.17 -1.15 4.14
N CYS A 346 -14.29 -0.83 3.49
CA CYS A 346 -15.17 0.25 3.88
C CYS A 346 -16.22 -0.20 4.91
N PHE A 347 -16.22 0.43 6.10
CA PHE A 347 -17.13 0.09 7.22
C PHE A 347 -18.39 0.96 7.34
N PHE A 348 -18.71 1.75 6.32
CA PHE A 348 -19.83 2.69 6.39
C PHE A 348 -21.16 2.04 6.00
N GLY A 349 -22.26 2.54 6.57
CA GLY A 349 -23.61 1.97 6.43
C GLY A 349 -24.11 1.86 4.99
N GLU A 350 -25.29 1.26 4.79
CA GLU A 350 -25.82 0.78 3.50
C GLU A 350 -25.85 1.81 2.34
N ASN A 351 -25.80 3.11 2.64
CA ASN A 351 -25.91 4.20 1.66
C ASN A 351 -24.57 4.80 1.20
N VAL A 352 -23.44 4.39 1.78
CA VAL A 352 -22.14 4.98 1.46
C VAL A 352 -21.49 4.25 0.27
N LEU A 353 -20.96 5.02 -0.68
CA LEU A 353 -20.23 4.49 -1.82
C LEU A 353 -18.77 4.21 -1.43
N CYS A 354 -18.46 2.93 -1.27
CA CYS A 354 -17.12 2.42 -1.03
C CYS A 354 -16.37 2.25 -2.37
N ASN A 355 -15.89 3.37 -2.93
CA ASN A 355 -15.27 3.50 -4.25
C ASN A 355 -13.83 4.06 -4.18
N SER A 356 -13.13 3.83 -3.07
CA SER A 356 -11.77 4.31 -2.86
C SER A 356 -10.80 3.76 -3.91
N SER A 357 -9.70 4.47 -4.12
CA SER A 357 -8.73 4.11 -5.16
C SER A 357 -7.30 4.19 -4.69
N ALA A 358 -6.45 3.37 -5.31
CA ALA A 358 -5.00 3.46 -5.17
C ALA A 358 -4.37 3.58 -6.55
N ASN A 359 -3.46 4.55 -6.71
CA ASN A 359 -2.71 4.81 -7.94
C ASN A 359 -1.23 4.62 -7.64
N LEU A 360 -0.63 3.56 -8.19
CA LEU A 360 0.78 3.26 -8.02
C LEU A 360 1.53 3.51 -9.34
N THR A 361 2.55 4.35 -9.31
CA THR A 361 3.43 4.64 -10.45
C THR A 361 4.88 4.33 -10.06
N ASN A 362 5.59 3.55 -10.87
CA ASN A 362 6.97 3.11 -10.59
C ASN A 362 7.18 2.62 -9.14
N THR A 363 6.17 1.93 -8.60
CA THR A 363 6.14 1.51 -7.20
C THR A 363 6.32 0.01 -7.11
N LYS A 364 7.12 -0.43 -6.14
CA LYS A 364 7.31 -1.86 -5.85
C LYS A 364 6.70 -2.18 -4.51
N LEU A 365 5.72 -3.09 -4.51
CA LEU A 365 5.05 -3.59 -3.33
C LEU A 365 5.37 -5.07 -3.15
N PHE A 366 6.15 -5.39 -2.13
CA PHE A 366 6.46 -6.75 -1.74
C PHE A 366 5.66 -7.11 -0.48
N VAL A 367 4.87 -8.17 -0.55
CA VAL A 367 4.14 -8.73 0.58
C VAL A 367 4.73 -10.09 0.88
N GLU A 368 5.28 -10.27 2.08
CA GLU A 368 6.09 -11.44 2.44
C GLU A 368 5.38 -12.77 2.15
N ASP A 369 4.40 -13.12 2.99
CA ASP A 369 3.66 -14.39 2.91
C ASP A 369 2.13 -14.12 2.89
N GLY A 370 1.74 -12.91 2.46
CA GLY A 370 0.41 -12.35 2.67
C GLY A 370 -0.38 -12.00 1.39
N ILE A 371 -1.33 -11.09 1.55
CA ILE A 371 -2.27 -10.66 0.52
C ILE A 371 -1.80 -9.34 -0.10
N GLY A 372 -1.57 -9.31 -1.41
CA GLY A 372 -1.24 -8.10 -2.16
C GLY A 372 -2.35 -7.07 -2.08
N LEU A 373 -3.56 -7.47 -2.47
CA LEU A 373 -4.75 -6.63 -2.55
C LEU A 373 -5.90 -7.31 -1.79
N ASN A 374 -6.29 -6.74 -0.65
CA ASN A 374 -7.45 -7.20 0.11
C ASN A 374 -8.62 -6.25 -0.13
N ILE A 375 -9.69 -6.74 -0.76
CA ILE A 375 -10.81 -5.92 -1.22
C ILE A 375 -12.11 -6.41 -0.58
N ASN A 376 -12.66 -5.61 0.32
CA ASN A 376 -13.86 -5.94 1.06
C ASN A 376 -14.91 -4.82 0.89
N ARG A 377 -16.17 -5.21 0.63
CA ARG A 377 -17.34 -4.32 0.55
C ARG A 377 -17.20 -3.15 -0.45
N SER A 378 -16.47 -3.38 -1.54
CA SER A 378 -16.25 -2.37 -2.58
C SER A 378 -17.42 -2.31 -3.56
N VAL A 379 -17.89 -1.10 -3.87
CA VAL A 379 -18.97 -0.82 -4.85
C VAL A 379 -18.45 -0.01 -6.05
N GLY A 380 -17.17 -0.18 -6.40
CA GLY A 380 -16.52 0.53 -7.51
C GLY A 380 -15.09 0.98 -7.24
N SER A 381 -14.42 0.42 -6.21
CA SER A 381 -13.02 0.73 -5.93
C SER A 381 -12.12 0.31 -7.09
N LYS A 382 -11.05 1.08 -7.29
CA LYS A 382 -10.12 0.88 -8.40
C LYS A 382 -8.67 0.97 -7.96
N ILE A 383 -7.86 0.02 -8.39
CA ILE A 383 -6.41 0.10 -8.25
C ILE A 383 -5.81 0.25 -9.63
N ASN A 384 -5.02 1.31 -9.84
CA ASN A 384 -4.29 1.58 -11.07
C ASN A 384 -2.80 1.37 -10.81
N LEU A 385 -2.15 0.58 -11.66
CA LEU A 385 -0.71 0.32 -11.63
C LEU A 385 -0.11 0.78 -12.95
N ASN A 386 0.93 1.60 -12.87
CA ASN A 386 1.70 2.06 -14.02
C ASN A 386 3.18 1.81 -13.75
N ASN A 387 3.84 1.01 -14.60
CA ASN A 387 5.24 0.63 -14.41
C ASN A 387 5.54 0.07 -13.01
N SER A 388 4.58 -0.62 -12.39
CA SER A 388 4.64 -1.01 -10.97
C SER A 388 4.67 -2.52 -10.78
N GLU A 389 5.13 -2.95 -9.62
CA GLU A 389 5.29 -4.37 -9.29
C GLU A 389 4.56 -4.71 -7.99
N ILE A 390 3.73 -5.76 -8.00
CA ILE A 390 3.15 -6.36 -6.80
C ILE A 390 3.60 -7.82 -6.72
N HIS A 391 4.33 -8.15 -5.66
CA HIS A 391 4.78 -9.49 -5.35
C HIS A 391 4.12 -9.95 -4.05
N ALA A 392 3.22 -10.93 -4.11
CA ALA A 392 2.51 -11.44 -2.94
C ALA A 392 2.28 -12.96 -3.04
N ASP A 393 2.02 -13.64 -1.91
CA ASP A 393 1.60 -15.06 -1.93
C ASP A 393 0.20 -15.20 -2.55
N VAL A 394 -0.71 -14.32 -2.12
CA VAL A 394 -2.03 -14.11 -2.72
C VAL A 394 -2.05 -12.73 -3.33
N LEU A 395 -2.22 -12.60 -4.65
CA LEU A 395 -2.28 -11.29 -5.31
C LEU A 395 -3.53 -10.53 -4.89
N LEU A 396 -4.68 -11.20 -4.94
CA LEU A 396 -5.99 -10.57 -4.73
C LEU A 396 -6.86 -11.48 -3.88
N LYS A 397 -7.42 -10.93 -2.81
CA LYS A 397 -8.49 -11.56 -2.03
C LYS A 397 -9.69 -10.63 -1.96
N GLY A 398 -10.85 -11.12 -2.36
CA GLY A 398 -12.09 -10.35 -2.41
C GLY A 398 -13.22 -11.06 -1.67
N ILE A 399 -13.46 -10.72 -0.40
CA ILE A 399 -14.56 -11.29 0.38
C ILE A 399 -15.67 -10.25 0.51
N MET A 400 -16.81 -10.54 -0.09
CA MET A 400 -17.87 -9.57 -0.28
C MET A 400 -19.16 -10.11 0.32
N LEU A 401 -19.52 -9.61 1.52
CA LEU A 401 -20.73 -9.97 2.24
C LEU A 401 -21.94 -9.31 1.54
N SER A 402 -22.69 -10.10 0.76
CA SER A 402 -23.83 -9.62 -0.03
C SER A 402 -25.10 -9.35 0.79
N ALA A 403 -25.20 -9.86 2.02
CA ALA A 403 -26.43 -9.76 2.80
C ALA A 403 -26.74 -8.33 3.32
N VAL A 404 -25.75 -7.45 3.39
CA VAL A 404 -25.91 -6.09 3.99
C VAL A 404 -26.08 -4.99 2.93
N TYR A 405 -25.60 -5.19 1.70
CA TYR A 405 -25.57 -4.13 0.69
C TYR A 405 -26.39 -4.50 -0.55
N LYS A 406 -27.45 -3.73 -0.82
CA LYS A 406 -28.33 -3.89 -2.01
C LYS A 406 -27.66 -3.54 -3.35
N LYS A 407 -26.35 -3.25 -3.37
CA LYS A 407 -25.59 -2.85 -4.56
C LYS A 407 -24.61 -3.95 -4.97
N PRO A 408 -24.40 -4.19 -6.28
CA PRO A 408 -23.44 -5.16 -6.74
C PRO A 408 -22.03 -4.71 -6.35
N ASN A 409 -21.33 -5.62 -5.70
CA ASN A 409 -19.96 -5.42 -5.29
C ASN A 409 -19.05 -5.44 -6.54
N MET A 410 -18.26 -4.39 -6.74
CA MET A 410 -17.42 -4.22 -7.93
C MET A 410 -16.02 -3.73 -7.57
N PHE A 411 -15.02 -4.30 -8.22
CA PHE A 411 -13.62 -3.90 -8.13
C PHE A 411 -12.94 -3.98 -9.50
N THR A 412 -12.03 -3.03 -9.77
CA THR A 412 -11.21 -3.04 -10.98
C THR A 412 -9.73 -2.90 -10.65
N LEU A 413 -8.91 -3.83 -11.12
CA LEU A 413 -7.46 -3.71 -11.17
C LEU A 413 -7.05 -3.37 -12.60
N ALA A 414 -6.50 -2.17 -12.82
CA ALA A 414 -5.98 -1.73 -14.10
C ALA A 414 -4.45 -1.63 -14.04
N ALA A 415 -3.78 -2.52 -14.76
CA ALA A 415 -2.32 -2.63 -14.78
C ALA A 415 -1.78 -2.31 -16.18
N ASP A 416 -0.86 -1.36 -16.23
CA ASP A 416 -0.19 -0.88 -17.44
C ASP A 416 1.33 -1.04 -17.26
N HIS A 417 1.97 -1.78 -18.15
CA HIS A 417 3.39 -2.12 -18.10
C HIS A 417 3.85 -2.60 -16.71
N SER A 418 3.06 -3.45 -16.06
CA SER A 418 3.25 -3.79 -14.65
C SER A 418 3.50 -5.29 -14.45
N LEU A 419 4.01 -5.68 -13.28
CA LEU A 419 4.23 -7.06 -12.89
C LEU A 419 3.35 -7.41 -11.69
N LEU A 420 2.59 -8.48 -11.81
CA LEU A 420 1.71 -9.00 -10.78
C LEU A 420 2.12 -10.43 -10.45
N GLU A 421 2.25 -10.78 -9.17
CA GLU A 421 2.52 -12.15 -8.73
C GLU A 421 1.58 -12.55 -7.59
N GLY A 422 1.02 -13.77 -7.68
CA GLY A 422 0.11 -14.35 -6.69
C GLY A 422 -1.18 -14.88 -7.33
N ARG A 423 -1.92 -15.70 -6.58
CA ARG A 423 -3.27 -16.15 -6.97
C ARG A 423 -4.34 -15.09 -6.70
N ALA A 424 -5.50 -15.25 -7.33
CA ALA A 424 -6.68 -14.42 -7.06
C ALA A 424 -7.81 -15.27 -6.46
N ASP A 425 -8.35 -14.87 -5.31
CA ASP A 425 -9.48 -15.54 -4.66
C ASP A 425 -10.62 -14.54 -4.45
N VAL A 426 -11.66 -14.63 -5.28
CA VAL A 426 -12.78 -13.68 -5.31
C VAL A 426 -14.10 -14.41 -5.05
N SER A 427 -14.88 -13.86 -4.11
CA SER A 427 -16.23 -14.35 -3.78
C SER A 427 -17.17 -14.37 -4.99
N ARG A 428 -18.04 -15.39 -5.06
CA ARG A 428 -19.04 -15.59 -6.12
C ARG A 428 -20.09 -14.48 -6.22
N ASP A 429 -20.20 -13.58 -5.26
CA ASP A 429 -21.15 -12.46 -5.28
C ASP A 429 -20.52 -11.13 -5.70
N ALA A 430 -19.24 -11.11 -6.10
CA ALA A 430 -18.52 -9.90 -6.49
C ALA A 430 -18.11 -9.91 -7.96
N LYS A 431 -18.13 -8.72 -8.59
CA LYS A 431 -17.56 -8.50 -9.92
C LYS A 431 -16.15 -7.93 -9.80
N THR A 432 -15.17 -8.73 -10.19
CA THR A 432 -13.75 -8.33 -10.26
C THR A 432 -13.30 -8.26 -11.72
N VAL A 433 -12.85 -7.08 -12.15
CA VAL A 433 -12.31 -6.86 -13.50
C VAL A 433 -10.80 -6.67 -13.42
N LEU A 434 -10.05 -7.46 -14.20
CA LEU A 434 -8.61 -7.28 -14.41
C LEU A 434 -8.36 -6.75 -15.82
N ASP A 435 -7.80 -5.54 -15.89
CA ASP A 435 -7.38 -4.86 -17.11
C ASP A 435 -5.85 -4.91 -17.21
N LEU A 436 -5.29 -5.83 -18.00
CA LEU A 436 -3.84 -5.98 -18.17
C LEU A 436 -3.41 -5.44 -19.54
N LYS A 437 -2.53 -4.43 -19.55
CA LYS A 437 -2.18 -3.66 -20.75
C LYS A 437 -0.65 -3.49 -20.92
N ASN A 438 -0.21 -3.31 -22.17
CA ASN A 438 1.11 -2.81 -22.56
C ASN A 438 2.32 -3.54 -21.93
N GLY A 439 2.36 -4.85 -22.10
CA GLY A 439 3.45 -5.70 -21.61
C GLY A 439 3.31 -6.10 -20.14
N THR A 440 2.13 -5.89 -19.54
CA THR A 440 1.83 -6.35 -18.19
C THR A 440 1.95 -7.87 -18.11
N LYS A 441 2.56 -8.36 -17.02
CA LYS A 441 2.71 -9.80 -16.75
C LYS A 441 2.04 -10.17 -15.45
N TRP A 442 1.20 -11.19 -15.48
CA TRP A 442 0.66 -11.82 -14.29
C TRP A 442 1.23 -13.23 -14.12
N PHE A 443 2.05 -13.41 -13.08
CA PHE A 443 2.57 -14.68 -12.62
C PHE A 443 1.58 -15.33 -11.65
N VAL A 444 0.78 -16.25 -12.17
CA VAL A 444 -0.20 -16.99 -11.36
C VAL A 444 0.55 -18.09 -10.62
N LYS A 445 0.55 -18.05 -9.28
CA LYS A 445 1.21 -19.06 -8.46
C LYS A 445 0.28 -19.63 -7.42
N THR A 446 0.49 -20.90 -7.07
CA THR A 446 -0.16 -21.54 -5.94
C THR A 446 0.41 -21.00 -4.63
N SER A 447 -0.47 -20.61 -3.71
CA SER A 447 -0.04 -20.15 -2.38
C SER A 447 0.67 -21.26 -1.61
N THR A 448 1.75 -20.90 -0.91
CA THR A 448 2.47 -21.82 -0.02
C THR A 448 2.26 -21.54 1.47
N LYS A 449 1.49 -20.48 1.79
CA LYS A 449 1.44 -19.90 3.15
C LYS A 449 0.03 -19.64 3.66
N GLU A 450 -0.97 -19.71 2.78
CA GLU A 450 -2.36 -19.43 3.15
C GLU A 450 -2.88 -20.36 4.25
N LYS A 451 -3.65 -19.76 5.16
CA LYS A 451 -4.25 -20.42 6.33
C LYS A 451 -5.76 -20.20 6.36
N ASP A 452 -6.47 -21.12 7.02
CA ASP A 452 -7.88 -20.96 7.38
C ASP A 452 -8.06 -19.95 8.54
N SER A 453 -9.30 -19.72 8.96
CA SER A 453 -9.64 -18.82 10.07
C SER A 453 -9.06 -19.25 11.42
N ASP A 454 -8.75 -20.53 11.58
CA ASP A 454 -8.20 -21.11 12.80
C ASP A 454 -6.65 -21.11 12.78
N GLY A 455 -6.05 -20.64 11.67
CA GLY A 455 -4.61 -20.55 11.47
C GLY A 455 -3.96 -21.84 10.94
N ASN A 456 -4.74 -22.84 10.54
CA ASN A 456 -4.21 -24.07 9.94
C ASN A 456 -3.92 -23.85 8.45
N PRO A 457 -2.87 -24.50 7.90
CA PRO A 457 -2.61 -24.44 6.46
C PRO A 457 -3.82 -24.91 5.65
N LEU A 458 -4.19 -24.15 4.61
CA LEU A 458 -5.26 -24.57 3.70
C LEU A 458 -4.84 -25.79 2.87
N ASP A 459 -5.82 -26.60 2.49
CA ASP A 459 -5.60 -27.70 1.55
C ASP A 459 -5.04 -27.17 0.21
N ILE A 460 -4.29 -28.01 -0.51
CA ILE A 460 -3.66 -27.62 -1.78
C ILE A 460 -4.71 -27.31 -2.87
N VAL A 461 -5.86 -27.97 -2.85
CA VAL A 461 -6.91 -27.79 -3.86
C VAL A 461 -7.41 -26.35 -3.93
N PRO A 462 -7.88 -25.69 -2.86
CA PRO A 462 -8.30 -24.29 -2.91
C PRO A 462 -7.14 -23.34 -3.24
N ARG A 463 -5.92 -23.60 -2.77
CA ARG A 463 -4.73 -22.76 -3.03
C ARG A 463 -4.25 -22.85 -4.50
N SER A 464 -4.59 -23.93 -5.20
CA SER A 464 -4.24 -24.19 -6.60
C SER A 464 -5.26 -23.62 -7.60
N ARG A 465 -6.12 -22.70 -7.17
CA ARG A 465 -7.17 -22.11 -8.01
C ARG A 465 -7.18 -20.59 -7.90
N SER A 466 -7.30 -19.92 -9.04
CA SER A 466 -7.54 -18.48 -9.12
C SER A 466 -8.90 -18.20 -9.75
N ASP A 467 -9.65 -17.24 -9.22
CA ASP A 467 -10.99 -16.88 -9.68
C ASP A 467 -11.08 -15.37 -9.93
N VAL A 468 -11.50 -14.96 -11.13
CA VAL A 468 -11.85 -13.56 -11.47
C VAL A 468 -13.07 -13.50 -12.39
N SER A 469 -13.78 -12.36 -12.41
CA SER A 469 -15.01 -12.24 -13.20
C SER A 469 -14.78 -11.88 -14.65
N VAL A 470 -13.94 -10.88 -14.91
CA VAL A 470 -13.63 -10.42 -16.26
C VAL A 470 -12.13 -10.18 -16.37
N LEU A 471 -11.55 -10.68 -17.46
CA LEU A 471 -10.14 -10.50 -17.79
C LEU A 471 -10.02 -9.87 -19.18
N ASN A 472 -9.45 -8.67 -19.21
CA ASN A 472 -9.08 -7.97 -20.43
C ASN A 472 -7.55 -8.05 -20.58
N LEU A 473 -7.10 -8.79 -21.58
CA LEU A 473 -5.68 -9.07 -21.83
C LEU A 473 -5.25 -8.38 -23.13
N ASN A 474 -4.57 -7.24 -23.02
CA ASN A 474 -4.14 -6.44 -24.16
C ASN A 474 -2.60 -6.32 -24.19
N ASN A 475 -1.96 -6.85 -25.24
CA ASN A 475 -0.49 -6.85 -25.38
C ASN A 475 0.21 -7.33 -24.10
N SER A 476 -0.35 -8.33 -23.41
CA SER A 476 0.02 -8.70 -22.04
C SER A 476 0.05 -10.21 -21.88
N SER A 477 0.67 -10.70 -20.81
CA SER A 477 0.93 -12.13 -20.62
C SER A 477 0.47 -12.66 -19.28
N ILE A 478 -0.11 -13.85 -19.29
CA ILE A 478 -0.34 -14.67 -18.10
C ILE A 478 0.65 -15.82 -18.11
N VAL A 479 1.32 -16.05 -16.99
CA VAL A 479 2.32 -17.11 -16.86
C VAL A 479 2.03 -17.88 -15.58
N PHE A 480 1.67 -19.16 -15.72
CA PHE A 480 1.58 -20.03 -14.55
C PHE A 480 2.99 -20.34 -14.03
N GLN A 481 3.19 -20.17 -12.73
CA GLN A 481 4.36 -20.68 -12.04
C GLN A 481 4.25 -22.19 -11.89
N GLY A 482 5.40 -22.86 -11.72
CA GLY A 482 5.46 -24.31 -11.66
C GLY A 482 4.54 -24.92 -10.58
N PRO A 483 4.13 -26.19 -10.75
CA PRO A 483 3.23 -26.85 -9.83
C PRO A 483 3.81 -26.92 -8.42
N VAL A 484 2.93 -26.84 -7.42
CA VAL A 484 3.27 -26.94 -5.99
C VAL A 484 2.59 -28.17 -5.45
N GLU A 485 3.32 -29.00 -4.70
CA GLU A 485 2.79 -30.26 -4.15
C GLU A 485 2.17 -31.18 -5.25
N GLU A 486 2.82 -31.26 -6.42
CA GLU A 486 2.33 -31.97 -7.62
C GLU A 486 0.99 -31.47 -8.19
N ARG A 487 0.46 -30.36 -7.66
CA ARG A 487 -0.78 -29.74 -8.11
C ARG A 487 -0.50 -28.58 -9.07
N TYR A 488 -1.10 -28.69 -10.24
CA TYR A 488 -1.12 -27.63 -11.24
C TYR A 488 -2.23 -26.62 -10.93
N HIS A 489 -2.09 -25.40 -11.44
CA HIS A 489 -2.97 -24.30 -11.10
C HIS A 489 -4.10 -24.14 -12.14
N THR A 490 -5.31 -23.89 -11.67
CA THR A 490 -6.45 -23.55 -12.53
C THR A 490 -6.77 -22.06 -12.40
N LEU A 491 -6.70 -21.31 -13.50
CA LEU A 491 -7.29 -19.98 -13.59
C LEU A 491 -8.71 -20.09 -14.13
N HIS A 492 -9.67 -19.66 -13.32
CA HIS A 492 -11.09 -19.63 -13.64
C HIS A 492 -11.56 -18.19 -13.87
N ILE A 493 -12.10 -17.94 -15.06
CA ILE A 493 -12.64 -16.65 -15.49
C ILE A 493 -14.16 -16.77 -15.62
N GLY A 494 -14.89 -15.73 -15.23
CA GLY A 494 -16.36 -15.75 -15.21
C GLY A 494 -16.94 -16.14 -13.85
N SER A 495 -16.11 -16.18 -12.81
CA SER A 495 -16.59 -16.28 -11.42
C SER A 495 -17.27 -14.97 -10.99
N GLY A 496 -18.13 -15.03 -9.98
CA GLY A 496 -18.99 -13.90 -9.63
C GLY A 496 -20.37 -14.04 -10.27
N LYS A 497 -21.27 -13.08 -10.05
CA LYS A 497 -22.50 -12.93 -10.85
C LYS A 497 -22.30 -11.82 -11.91
N PRO A 498 -21.44 -11.99 -12.93
CA PRO A 498 -21.34 -10.97 -13.96
C PRO A 498 -22.62 -10.99 -14.79
N GLU A 499 -23.33 -9.86 -14.87
CA GLU A 499 -24.31 -9.63 -15.95
C GLU A 499 -23.63 -9.57 -17.34
N THR A 500 -22.29 -9.68 -17.37
CA THR A 500 -21.45 -9.56 -18.55
C THR A 500 -21.20 -10.95 -19.15
N THR A 501 -21.71 -11.19 -20.35
CA THR A 501 -21.49 -12.46 -21.07
C THR A 501 -20.05 -12.60 -21.55
N ALA A 502 -19.43 -11.51 -22.04
CA ALA A 502 -18.03 -11.51 -22.47
C ALA A 502 -17.10 -11.32 -21.27
N VAL A 503 -16.43 -12.40 -20.87
CA VAL A 503 -15.62 -12.46 -19.64
C VAL A 503 -14.12 -12.56 -19.90
N TYR A 504 -13.71 -13.00 -21.11
CA TYR A 504 -12.31 -13.04 -21.52
C TYR A 504 -12.14 -12.31 -22.84
N ASN A 505 -11.38 -11.22 -22.82
CA ASN A 505 -11.21 -10.35 -23.98
C ASN A 505 -9.72 -10.18 -24.27
N ALA A 506 -9.26 -10.77 -25.37
CA ALA A 506 -7.88 -10.68 -25.82
C ALA A 506 -7.73 -9.66 -26.97
N SER A 507 -6.64 -8.90 -26.95
CA SER A 507 -6.30 -7.99 -28.04
C SER A 507 -4.79 -7.81 -28.16
N GLY A 508 -4.33 -7.48 -29.37
CA GLY A 508 -2.90 -7.32 -29.66
C GLY A 508 -2.11 -8.61 -29.40
N ASP A 509 -0.93 -8.48 -28.80
CA ASP A 509 -0.02 -9.57 -28.47
C ASP A 509 -0.36 -10.22 -27.10
N ALA A 510 -1.58 -10.75 -26.99
CA ALA A 510 -2.07 -11.43 -25.79
C ALA A 510 -1.49 -12.85 -25.68
N LYS A 511 -0.93 -13.20 -24.52
CA LYS A 511 -0.20 -14.47 -24.31
C LYS A 511 -0.62 -15.19 -23.04
N ILE A 512 -0.59 -16.51 -23.08
CA ILE A 512 -0.71 -17.36 -21.89
C ILE A 512 0.27 -18.53 -21.94
N GLY A 513 0.97 -18.78 -20.84
CA GLY A 513 1.93 -19.88 -20.70
C GLY A 513 1.49 -20.91 -19.66
N PHE A 514 1.42 -22.18 -20.06
CA PHE A 514 1.03 -23.32 -19.21
C PHE A 514 2.22 -24.22 -18.87
N ASN A 515 2.22 -24.81 -17.68
CA ASN A 515 3.06 -25.95 -17.33
C ASN A 515 2.26 -27.25 -17.44
N MET A 516 2.92 -28.33 -17.86
CA MET A 516 2.30 -29.65 -17.90
C MET A 516 3.31 -30.81 -17.83
N ALA A 517 2.84 -31.97 -17.42
CA ALA A 517 3.49 -33.25 -17.66
C ALA A 517 2.60 -34.10 -18.60
N TRP A 518 3.20 -34.82 -19.54
CA TRP A 518 2.43 -35.61 -20.49
C TRP A 518 1.63 -36.71 -19.77
N SER A 519 0.31 -36.58 -19.79
CA SER A 519 -0.65 -37.47 -19.13
C SER A 519 -1.86 -37.76 -20.03
N ASP A 520 -1.62 -37.87 -21.33
CA ASP A 520 -2.65 -38.23 -22.31
C ASP A 520 -3.27 -39.60 -21.98
N GLY A 521 -4.54 -39.77 -22.34
CA GLY A 521 -5.35 -40.94 -22.01
C GLY A 521 -6.04 -40.88 -20.64
N ASN A 522 -5.66 -39.92 -19.78
CA ASN A 522 -6.41 -39.64 -18.55
C ASN A 522 -7.59 -38.70 -18.84
N ALA A 523 -8.68 -38.85 -18.09
CA ALA A 523 -9.77 -37.89 -18.07
C ALA A 523 -9.25 -36.50 -17.69
N SER A 524 -9.83 -35.44 -18.26
CA SER A 524 -9.39 -34.05 -18.04
C SER A 524 -9.10 -33.73 -16.57
N ALA A 525 -9.96 -34.15 -15.63
CA ALA A 525 -9.77 -33.91 -14.20
C ALA A 525 -8.41 -34.40 -13.66
N ASP A 526 -7.92 -35.53 -14.15
CA ASP A 526 -6.72 -36.24 -13.71
C ASP A 526 -5.46 -35.90 -14.52
N GLN A 527 -5.57 -35.00 -15.50
CA GLN A 527 -4.43 -34.57 -16.31
C GLN A 527 -3.51 -33.63 -15.53
N LYS A 528 -2.19 -33.81 -15.71
CA LYS A 528 -1.14 -33.01 -15.06
C LYS A 528 -0.83 -31.75 -15.88
N THR A 529 -1.68 -30.74 -15.77
CA THR A 529 -1.52 -29.48 -16.50
C THR A 529 -2.14 -28.32 -15.76
N ASP A 530 -1.57 -27.13 -15.92
CA ASP A 530 -2.25 -25.88 -15.63
C ASP A 530 -3.46 -25.74 -16.56
N ARG A 531 -4.49 -25.03 -16.11
CA ARG A 531 -5.75 -24.91 -16.85
C ARG A 531 -6.30 -23.50 -16.87
N LEU A 532 -6.92 -23.14 -17.99
CA LEU A 532 -7.76 -21.96 -18.12
C LEU A 532 -9.21 -22.42 -18.31
N LEU A 533 -10.06 -22.12 -17.34
CA LEU A 533 -11.49 -22.42 -17.38
C LEU A 533 -12.26 -21.11 -17.53
N ILE A 534 -13.11 -20.98 -18.55
CA ILE A 534 -13.84 -19.75 -18.84
C ILE A 534 -15.34 -20.02 -18.83
N HIS A 535 -16.04 -19.50 -17.83
CA HIS A 535 -17.50 -19.44 -17.78
C HIS A 535 -18.02 -18.16 -18.44
N GLY A 536 -18.26 -18.23 -19.75
CA GLY A 536 -18.77 -17.12 -20.55
C GLY A 536 -18.11 -17.03 -21.93
N ASP A 537 -18.39 -15.93 -22.62
CA ASP A 537 -17.92 -15.68 -23.98
C ASP A 537 -16.46 -15.19 -24.00
N VAL A 538 -15.72 -15.66 -25.00
CA VAL A 538 -14.35 -15.29 -25.33
C VAL A 538 -14.37 -14.39 -26.56
N SER A 539 -13.53 -13.35 -26.56
CA SER A 539 -13.27 -12.52 -27.73
C SER A 539 -11.77 -12.37 -28.02
N GLY A 540 -11.44 -12.22 -29.30
CA GLY A 540 -10.07 -12.08 -29.78
C GLY A 540 -9.30 -13.40 -29.85
N THR A 541 -7.97 -13.29 -29.98
CA THR A 541 -7.04 -14.41 -30.11
C THR A 541 -5.93 -14.28 -29.08
N THR A 542 -5.60 -15.39 -28.41
CA THR A 542 -4.47 -15.47 -27.48
C THR A 542 -3.44 -16.49 -27.96
N THR A 543 -2.16 -16.11 -27.92
CA THR A 543 -1.06 -17.04 -28.18
C THR A 543 -0.77 -17.91 -26.95
N VAL A 544 -0.74 -19.22 -27.15
CA VAL A 544 -0.50 -20.24 -26.13
C VAL A 544 0.95 -20.69 -26.19
N TYR A 545 1.61 -20.71 -25.04
CA TYR A 545 2.91 -21.33 -24.81
C TYR A 545 2.77 -22.47 -23.83
N VAL A 546 3.54 -23.54 -24.05
CA VAL A 546 3.49 -24.73 -23.21
C VAL A 546 4.90 -25.09 -22.81
N LYS A 547 5.13 -25.17 -21.51
CA LYS A 547 6.33 -25.74 -20.90
C LYS A 547 5.96 -27.13 -20.39
N SER A 548 6.77 -28.13 -20.73
CA SER A 548 6.53 -29.49 -20.25
C SER A 548 7.79 -30.17 -19.74
N ASP A 549 7.64 -30.80 -18.57
CA ASP A 549 8.59 -31.77 -18.04
C ASP A 549 8.19 -33.15 -18.56
N LEU A 550 8.52 -33.41 -19.82
CA LEU A 550 8.36 -34.73 -20.42
C LEU A 550 9.33 -35.68 -19.72
N GLY A 551 8.87 -36.41 -18.69
CA GLY A 551 9.58 -37.60 -18.22
C GLY A 551 9.75 -38.64 -19.35
N ASP A 552 10.41 -39.77 -19.06
CA ASP A 552 10.74 -40.86 -20.03
C ASP A 552 9.56 -41.55 -20.75
N LYS A 553 8.34 -41.01 -20.65
CA LYS A 553 7.14 -41.59 -21.23
C LYS A 553 7.05 -41.27 -22.72
N LYS A 554 7.44 -42.26 -23.53
CA LYS A 554 7.02 -42.38 -24.94
C LYS A 554 5.49 -42.46 -25.00
N GLY A 555 4.81 -41.32 -25.11
CA GLY A 555 3.36 -41.29 -25.32
C GLY A 555 2.97 -42.11 -26.55
N THR A 556 1.90 -42.90 -26.42
CA THR A 556 1.31 -43.68 -27.52
C THR A 556 0.74 -42.75 -28.59
N ASN A 557 0.91 -43.13 -29.84
CA ASN A 557 0.54 -42.33 -30.99
C ASN A 557 -0.93 -42.56 -31.32
N THR A 558 -1.76 -41.53 -31.20
CA THR A 558 -3.17 -41.56 -31.62
C THR A 558 -3.48 -40.31 -32.42
N ASP A 559 -4.36 -40.45 -33.41
CA ASP A 559 -4.89 -39.31 -34.15
C ASP A 559 -5.64 -38.38 -33.17
N PRO A 560 -5.64 -37.05 -33.41
CA PRO A 560 -6.36 -36.11 -32.56
C PRO A 560 -7.85 -36.50 -32.43
N SER A 561 -8.30 -36.75 -31.21
CA SER A 561 -9.70 -37.00 -30.87
C SER A 561 -10.15 -36.05 -29.77
N ASN A 562 -11.46 -35.82 -29.66
CA ASN A 562 -12.05 -35.00 -28.60
C ASN A 562 -11.89 -35.60 -27.18
N THR A 563 -11.35 -36.81 -27.06
CA THR A 563 -11.03 -37.51 -25.80
C THR A 563 -9.53 -37.72 -25.56
N GLY A 564 -8.70 -37.56 -26.59
CA GLY A 564 -7.23 -37.68 -26.52
C GLY A 564 -6.56 -36.32 -26.37
N GLY A 565 -5.25 -36.31 -26.13
CA GLY A 565 -4.51 -35.09 -25.85
C GLY A 565 -4.81 -34.47 -24.49
N ILE A 566 -4.13 -33.35 -24.22
CA ILE A 566 -4.20 -32.64 -22.93
C ILE A 566 -5.10 -31.42 -23.05
N SER A 567 -6.18 -31.38 -22.25
CA SER A 567 -7.10 -30.24 -22.19
C SER A 567 -6.45 -29.08 -21.44
N LEU A 568 -6.14 -28.00 -22.16
CA LEU A 568 -5.51 -26.81 -21.60
C LEU A 568 -6.54 -25.74 -21.26
N ILE A 569 -7.56 -25.59 -22.11
CA ILE A 569 -8.52 -24.49 -22.05
C ILE A 569 -9.91 -25.01 -22.32
N GLN A 570 -10.87 -24.64 -21.47
CA GLN A 570 -12.29 -24.91 -21.70
C GLN A 570 -13.13 -23.64 -21.60
N VAL A 571 -14.12 -23.51 -22.47
CA VAL A 571 -15.00 -22.33 -22.57
C VAL A 571 -16.45 -22.77 -22.63
N SER A 572 -17.29 -22.34 -21.69
CA SER A 572 -18.72 -22.69 -21.68
C SER A 572 -19.55 -21.80 -22.62
N GLY A 573 -19.09 -20.59 -22.93
CA GLY A 573 -19.75 -19.67 -23.85
C GLY A 573 -19.24 -19.75 -25.28
N LYS A 574 -19.41 -18.65 -26.01
CA LYS A 574 -18.93 -18.52 -27.39
C LYS A 574 -17.41 -18.42 -27.44
N ALA A 575 -16.82 -19.19 -28.34
CA ALA A 575 -15.43 -19.08 -28.77
C ALA A 575 -15.34 -19.45 -30.25
N GLY A 576 -14.18 -19.22 -30.86
CA GLY A 576 -13.81 -19.70 -32.19
C GLY A 576 -12.64 -20.67 -32.10
N GLU A 577 -12.39 -21.43 -33.17
CA GLU A 577 -11.22 -22.32 -33.27
C GLU A 577 -9.89 -21.56 -33.15
N ASP A 578 -9.88 -20.28 -33.54
CA ASP A 578 -8.73 -19.38 -33.52
C ASP A 578 -8.70 -18.46 -32.27
N SER A 579 -9.59 -18.68 -31.29
CA SER A 579 -9.55 -17.95 -30.02
C SER A 579 -8.25 -18.22 -29.25
N PHE A 580 -7.68 -19.42 -29.40
CA PHE A 580 -6.40 -19.79 -28.82
C PHE A 580 -5.56 -20.51 -29.86
N LYS A 581 -4.30 -20.10 -30.01
CA LYS A 581 -3.38 -20.69 -31.01
C LYS A 581 -1.96 -20.78 -30.49
N LEU A 582 -1.21 -21.76 -30.97
CA LEU A 582 0.25 -21.77 -30.80
C LEU A 582 0.86 -20.75 -31.77
N GLU A 583 1.95 -20.08 -31.38
CA GLU A 583 2.63 -19.03 -32.17
C GLU A 583 2.81 -19.42 -33.65
N ASN A 584 3.30 -20.64 -33.89
CA ASN A 584 3.58 -21.17 -35.22
C ASN A 584 2.57 -22.25 -35.67
N GLY A 585 1.41 -22.34 -35.00
CA GLY A 585 0.44 -23.44 -35.19
C GLY A 585 0.91 -24.80 -34.63
N TYR A 586 2.14 -24.89 -34.15
CA TYR A 586 2.68 -26.05 -33.43
C TYR A 586 3.70 -25.62 -32.37
N THR A 587 4.02 -26.55 -31.47
CA THR A 587 5.12 -26.41 -30.49
C THR A 587 5.90 -27.73 -30.40
N THR A 588 7.07 -27.66 -29.78
CA THR A 588 7.91 -28.80 -29.41
C THR A 588 8.10 -28.78 -27.90
N LEU A 589 8.05 -29.94 -27.25
CA LEU A 589 8.11 -30.06 -25.79
C LEU A 589 9.42 -30.72 -25.35
N GLY A 590 9.97 -30.31 -24.20
CA GLY A 590 11.16 -30.93 -23.59
C GLY A 590 12.44 -30.92 -24.44
N GLY A 591 12.54 -30.03 -25.45
CA GLY A 591 13.63 -30.02 -26.42
C GLY A 591 13.60 -31.20 -27.42
N LEU A 592 12.54 -31.99 -27.43
CA LEU A 592 12.36 -33.12 -28.32
C LEU A 592 11.75 -32.67 -29.66
N PRO A 593 12.09 -33.32 -30.78
CA PRO A 593 11.65 -32.93 -32.13
C PRO A 593 10.20 -33.35 -32.45
N TYR A 594 9.39 -33.69 -31.44
CA TYR A 594 8.01 -34.07 -31.64
C TYR A 594 7.13 -32.82 -31.81
N LYS A 595 6.34 -32.82 -32.89
CA LYS A 595 5.39 -31.75 -33.18
C LYS A 595 4.15 -31.94 -32.31
N TYR A 596 3.69 -30.86 -31.70
CA TYR A 596 2.42 -30.80 -30.98
C TYR A 596 1.56 -29.68 -31.56
N ILE A 597 0.27 -29.93 -31.72
CA ILE A 597 -0.72 -28.98 -32.24
C ILE A 597 -1.83 -28.76 -31.20
N LEU A 598 -2.44 -27.57 -31.22
CA LEU A 598 -3.61 -27.27 -30.41
C LEU A 598 -4.86 -27.43 -31.28
N THR A 599 -5.74 -28.36 -30.91
CA THR A 599 -6.99 -28.64 -31.63
C THR A 599 -8.17 -28.18 -30.79
N ALA A 600 -9.10 -27.44 -31.40
CA ALA A 600 -10.31 -26.96 -30.75
C ALA A 600 -11.49 -27.87 -31.08
N TYR A 601 -12.15 -28.42 -30.06
CA TYR A 601 -13.41 -29.15 -30.19
C TYR A 601 -14.53 -28.32 -29.58
N GLY A 602 -15.70 -28.24 -30.22
CA GLY A 602 -16.76 -27.37 -29.74
C GLY A 602 -18.02 -27.37 -30.61
N PRO A 603 -19.05 -26.59 -30.23
CA PRO A 603 -20.37 -26.64 -30.87
C PRO A 603 -20.35 -26.38 -32.38
N THR A 604 -19.43 -25.54 -32.84
CA THR A 604 -19.26 -25.16 -34.25
C THR A 604 -17.87 -25.47 -34.80
N SER A 605 -17.12 -26.36 -34.14
CA SER A 605 -15.79 -26.78 -34.60
C SER A 605 -15.88 -27.74 -35.79
N THR A 606 -14.99 -27.54 -36.76
CA THR A 606 -14.70 -28.44 -37.89
C THR A 606 -14.09 -29.77 -37.46
N HIS A 607 -13.48 -29.82 -36.27
CA HIS A 607 -12.95 -31.04 -35.65
C HIS A 607 -13.99 -31.81 -34.83
N GLY A 608 -15.23 -31.31 -34.77
CA GLY A 608 -16.34 -31.94 -34.04
C GLY A 608 -16.53 -31.39 -32.63
N LYS A 609 -17.55 -31.91 -31.95
CA LYS A 609 -17.95 -31.44 -30.62
C LYS A 609 -16.97 -31.89 -29.54
N ALA A 610 -16.82 -31.07 -28.49
CA ALA A 610 -16.15 -31.50 -27.27
C ALA A 610 -16.88 -32.69 -26.63
N ASP A 611 -16.13 -33.56 -25.96
CA ASP A 611 -16.67 -34.73 -25.27
C ASP A 611 -17.10 -34.35 -23.86
N ILE A 612 -18.35 -34.64 -23.49
CA ILE A 612 -18.90 -34.26 -22.19
C ILE A 612 -18.19 -34.92 -21.01
N GLU A 613 -17.66 -36.13 -21.18
CA GLU A 613 -16.93 -36.86 -20.14
C GLU A 613 -15.56 -36.20 -19.84
N GLN A 614 -15.15 -35.24 -20.68
CA GLN A 614 -13.93 -34.46 -20.52
C GLN A 614 -14.19 -33.06 -19.94
N SER A 615 -15.45 -32.71 -19.69
CA SER A 615 -15.84 -31.41 -19.16
C SER A 615 -15.36 -31.21 -17.72
N LEU A 616 -14.84 -30.02 -17.44
CA LEU A 616 -14.50 -29.55 -16.09
C LEU A 616 -15.58 -28.65 -15.49
N PHE A 617 -16.70 -28.48 -16.18
CA PHE A 617 -17.84 -27.69 -15.74
C PHE A 617 -18.85 -28.55 -14.97
N ASP A 618 -19.34 -28.03 -13.84
CA ASP A 618 -20.33 -28.72 -13.00
C ASP A 618 -21.69 -28.91 -13.70
N GLU A 619 -22.04 -27.98 -14.59
CA GLU A 619 -23.35 -27.89 -15.24
C GLU A 619 -23.60 -28.99 -16.29
N GLN A 620 -22.57 -29.78 -16.63
CA GLN A 620 -22.58 -30.85 -17.64
C GLN A 620 -23.28 -30.47 -18.96
N ASP A 621 -23.15 -29.21 -19.39
CA ASP A 621 -23.60 -28.78 -20.71
C ASP A 621 -22.71 -29.39 -21.80
N LYS A 622 -23.34 -29.96 -22.84
CA LYS A 622 -22.66 -30.52 -24.01
C LYS A 622 -22.15 -29.43 -24.97
N ASN A 623 -22.50 -28.17 -24.75
CA ASN A 623 -22.16 -27.04 -25.61
C ASN A 623 -21.00 -26.21 -25.05
N PHE A 624 -19.83 -26.83 -24.93
CA PHE A 624 -18.61 -26.14 -24.52
C PHE A 624 -17.48 -26.37 -25.53
N TRP A 625 -16.48 -25.50 -25.50
CA TRP A 625 -15.23 -25.66 -26.25
C TRP A 625 -14.14 -26.29 -25.38
N ASP A 626 -13.35 -27.18 -25.96
CA ASP A 626 -12.18 -27.81 -25.35
C ASP A 626 -10.99 -27.69 -26.31
N PHE A 627 -9.97 -26.94 -25.90
CA PHE A 627 -8.73 -26.76 -26.66
C PHE A 627 -7.67 -27.71 -26.10
N ARG A 628 -7.36 -28.74 -26.90
CA ARG A 628 -6.53 -29.87 -26.50
C ARG A 628 -5.21 -29.88 -27.24
N LEU A 629 -4.11 -30.09 -26.51
CA LEU A 629 -2.78 -30.26 -27.09
C LEU A 629 -2.58 -31.71 -27.49
N HIS A 630 -2.35 -31.95 -28.78
CA HIS A 630 -2.11 -33.27 -29.36
C HIS A 630 -0.68 -33.41 -29.87
N LYS A 631 -0.17 -34.63 -29.83
CA LYS A 631 1.02 -35.00 -30.60
C LYS A 631 0.61 -35.16 -32.07
N ALA A 632 1.36 -34.54 -32.99
CA ALA A 632 1.12 -34.61 -34.43
C ALA A 632 2.33 -35.20 -35.16
N PHE A 633 2.08 -35.98 -36.21
CA PHE A 633 3.14 -36.49 -37.10
C PHE A 633 3.40 -35.54 -38.25
N LEU A 634 4.64 -35.52 -38.73
CA LEU A 634 4.95 -34.98 -40.05
C LEU A 634 4.40 -35.98 -41.08
N GLU A 635 3.63 -35.49 -42.07
CA GLU A 635 3.24 -36.32 -43.19
C GLU A 635 4.51 -36.93 -43.80
N SER A 636 4.57 -38.27 -43.89
CA SER A 636 5.63 -38.92 -44.64
C SER A 636 5.41 -38.51 -46.10
N GLY A 637 6.24 -37.57 -46.59
CA GLY A 637 6.21 -37.16 -47.98
C GLY A 637 6.14 -38.40 -48.86
N SER A 638 5.20 -38.40 -49.81
CA SER A 638 4.99 -39.51 -50.73
C SER A 638 6.31 -39.81 -51.44
N GLY A 639 7.04 -40.80 -50.92
CA GLY A 639 8.18 -41.37 -51.59
C GLY A 639 7.64 -41.94 -52.89
N GLY A 640 7.89 -41.23 -53.99
CA GLY A 640 7.54 -41.67 -55.32
C GLY A 640 7.99 -43.11 -55.46
N SER A 641 7.02 -44.00 -55.70
CA SER A 641 7.28 -45.41 -55.92
C SER A 641 8.25 -45.53 -57.08
N GLY A 642 9.52 -45.82 -56.75
CA GLY A 642 10.50 -46.29 -57.71
C GLY A 642 10.00 -47.60 -58.26
N SER A 643 9.30 -47.53 -59.40
CA SER A 643 8.99 -48.70 -60.22
C SER A 643 10.30 -49.35 -60.62
N GLY A 644 10.55 -50.54 -60.07
CA GLY A 644 11.67 -51.38 -60.43
C GLY A 644 11.55 -51.80 -61.89
N GLY A 645 12.33 -51.14 -62.75
CA GLY A 645 12.54 -51.56 -64.13
C GLY A 645 13.31 -52.88 -64.17
N SER A 646 12.60 -53.98 -64.45
CA SER A 646 13.19 -55.20 -64.97
C SER A 646 13.24 -55.06 -66.49
N GLY A 647 14.45 -55.03 -67.05
CA GLY A 647 14.66 -54.98 -68.49
C GLY A 647 14.52 -56.34 -69.17
N SER A 648 14.08 -56.30 -70.43
CA SER A 648 14.49 -57.17 -71.56
C SER A 648 13.30 -57.51 -72.46
N GLY A 649 13.38 -57.13 -73.73
CA GLY A 649 12.54 -57.67 -74.81
C GLY A 649 12.21 -56.65 -75.87
N GLY A 650 13.11 -56.47 -76.85
CA GLY A 650 12.97 -55.52 -77.94
C GLY A 650 12.13 -56.00 -79.13
N SER A 651 11.71 -55.02 -79.92
CA SER A 651 11.21 -55.00 -81.32
C SER A 651 10.04 -54.01 -81.35
N GLY A 652 9.94 -52.95 -82.15
CA GLY A 652 10.59 -52.54 -83.38
C GLY A 652 9.52 -51.76 -84.19
N SER A 653 9.96 -50.73 -84.91
CA SER A 653 9.28 -50.01 -86.02
C SER A 653 8.38 -48.78 -85.74
N GLY A 654 8.72 -47.69 -86.45
CA GLY A 654 7.83 -46.65 -87.02
C GLY A 654 7.42 -45.52 -86.07
N GLY A 655 7.82 -44.25 -86.18
CA GLY A 655 8.44 -43.52 -87.27
C GLY A 655 7.44 -42.72 -88.11
N SER A 656 6.95 -41.57 -87.60
CA SER A 656 6.48 -40.35 -88.32
C SER A 656 5.63 -39.51 -87.35
N GLY A 657 5.82 -38.20 -87.08
CA GLY A 657 6.54 -37.17 -87.81
C GLY A 657 5.57 -36.21 -88.52
N SER A 658 5.06 -35.21 -87.81
CA SER A 658 4.56 -33.90 -88.32
C SER A 658 4.14 -33.08 -87.10
N GLY A 659 4.78 -31.96 -86.73
CA GLY A 659 5.02 -30.75 -87.51
C GLY A 659 4.15 -29.65 -86.88
N GLY A 660 4.74 -28.73 -86.10
CA GLY A 660 4.88 -27.30 -86.47
C GLY A 660 3.58 -26.54 -86.14
N SER A 661 3.53 -25.41 -85.45
CA SER A 661 4.36 -24.20 -85.41
C SER A 661 3.83 -23.32 -84.25
N GLY A 662 4.66 -22.59 -83.50
CA GLY A 662 4.88 -21.13 -83.66
C GLY A 662 3.69 -20.32 -83.14
N SER A 663 3.73 -19.34 -82.24
CA SER A 663 4.68 -18.25 -81.89
C SER A 663 4.15 -17.66 -80.55
N GLY A 664 4.90 -17.05 -79.63
CA GLY A 664 6.08 -16.20 -79.78
C GLY A 664 5.69 -14.71 -79.73
N GLY A 665 5.79 -14.11 -78.54
CA GLY A 665 5.88 -12.65 -78.29
C GLY A 665 4.55 -11.92 -78.02
N SER A 666 4.47 -10.84 -77.23
CA SER A 666 5.37 -10.11 -76.32
C SER A 666 4.72 -8.75 -76.02
N GLY A 667 4.83 -8.25 -74.79
CA GLY A 667 4.53 -6.85 -74.39
C GLY A 667 3.04 -6.53 -74.24
N SER A 668 2.55 -5.72 -73.30
CA SER A 668 3.08 -4.65 -72.44
C SER A 668 2.05 -4.50 -71.29
N GLY A 669 2.40 -4.23 -70.03
CA GLY A 669 2.92 -2.93 -69.59
C GLY A 669 1.78 -1.91 -69.50
N GLY A 670 1.17 -1.77 -68.32
CA GLY A 670 0.10 -0.84 -67.96
C GLY A 670 -0.39 -1.12 -66.55
#